data_AF-A0A524GX63-F1
#
_entry.id   AF-A0A524GX63-F1
#
_cell.length_a   1.000
_cell.length_b   1.000
_cell.length_c   1.000
_cell.angle_alpha   90.00
_cell.angle_beta   90.00
_cell.angle_gamma   90.00
#
_symmetry.space_group_name_H-M   'P 1'
#
loop_
_entity.id
_entity.type
_entity.pdbx_description
1 polymer ?
#
loop_
_entity_poly.entity_id
_entity_poly.type
_entity_poly.pdbx_seq_one_letter_code
_entity_poly.pdbx_strand_id
1 'polypeptide(L)'
;MEPLIEFNGSIIYAVPAVHYRSLFAREVNNLCSSEETRPDAVAVELGPCMAGEIAAWMRELGVNPFSETELPCMLGILVKNRLIHPDFSETALCLQEYSGKPLNEISPMVKKQLLHFSDKYLAGLSSTDSIIEAIRCAIELNIPVYGIDMDEYSVKPNTYPLIKEPVFSNFNLSYYVSQNGEMASGFMDPYVDGRREHVMAARLKCISGKHKRILFTGGLAHWEMIKGLMANPAVRPAEILIPDGSLNFTRVIIHPGMAVTFMDIYPVLTTIYELKRHNPALKGNYPFNLQEPYRLYQDIILKVYRKYLKEPKTDLPENMTGTVNQRIPDFERLLTNLQLVHQHFAPSMTEMIDCAMSMMPPCFCAALISQLMDIERSWSSPEQYPDLPVISKIHNKPEKGDNNLSVDLFQQYEGGGNKKLPGQPRLQKSVPFTLKYHQANPLPEHLLSSWKWENEPEGPCHQVSYFDWVWPPCEALLFGSAYEASRMAVTRSNEPVSSPFEGSLYDGIDVKATIRSVIKGEKKIYIRKPSSAKKTFIPDGKKPEPSVFIFGETPADIKPAWSLLIAGTNLRSYIRDKSAYDETVRKYGDCFVSSISRVFYQEAPSQIKNYVDSYSMLEGITAFGSPCINARQGAQWVEDNDFSSCPVLNYTSIEALIDFYRKHHNMDISESDWKTALIRFAIPYAKERVVVIAPGNFKPSVSLFSEARRRNISIDLLPLSYFPASRIFEMRQRIMVRAKDSDGFTFPTEVEKALG
;
A
#
# COMPACT_ATOMS: atom_id res chain seq x y z
N MET A 1 22.58 -4.91 40.16
CA MET A 1 23.81 -5.67 39.82
C MET A 1 23.58 -6.19 38.43
N GLU A 2 24.30 -5.66 37.45
CA GLU A 2 24.07 -5.99 36.05
C GLU A 2 24.14 -7.49 35.76
N PRO A 3 23.44 -7.97 34.71
CA PRO A 3 23.60 -9.35 34.26
C PRO A 3 25.08 -9.64 34.02
N LEU A 4 25.64 -10.60 34.77
CA LEU A 4 27.06 -10.91 34.71
C LEU A 4 27.32 -12.41 34.72
N ILE A 5 28.44 -12.81 34.10
CA ILE A 5 28.98 -14.16 34.14
C ILE A 5 30.46 -14.06 34.57
N GLU A 6 30.82 -14.81 35.61
CA GLU A 6 32.23 -15.01 35.97
C GLU A 6 32.73 -16.32 35.35
N PHE A 7 33.82 -16.26 34.60
CA PHE A 7 34.41 -17.43 33.97
C PHE A 7 35.94 -17.31 33.93
N ASN A 8 36.64 -18.29 34.52
CA ASN A 8 38.11 -18.37 34.55
C ASN A 8 38.83 -17.07 34.99
N GLY A 9 38.26 -16.37 35.98
CA GLY A 9 38.82 -15.11 36.49
C GLY A 9 38.66 -13.92 35.56
N SER A 10 37.71 -14.01 34.62
CA SER A 10 37.23 -12.91 33.78
C SER A 10 35.76 -12.65 34.07
N ILE A 11 35.37 -11.38 33.98
CA ILE A 11 34.01 -10.91 34.21
C ILE A 11 33.41 -10.53 32.86
N ILE A 12 32.25 -11.10 32.54
CA ILE A 12 31.48 -10.75 31.35
C ILE A 12 30.27 -9.96 31.84
N TYR A 13 30.27 -8.66 31.61
CA TYR A 13 29.08 -7.82 31.76
C TYR A 13 28.21 -8.02 30.53
N ALA A 14 26.92 -8.29 30.72
CA ALA A 14 26.01 -8.48 29.62
C ALA A 14 24.94 -7.39 29.60
N VAL A 15 24.65 -6.89 28.40
CA VAL A 15 23.47 -6.10 28.10
C VAL A 15 22.60 -6.86 27.09
N PRO A 16 21.85 -7.88 27.52
CA PRO A 16 20.84 -8.51 26.68
C PRO A 16 19.77 -7.47 26.34
N ALA A 17 19.43 -7.34 25.07
CA ALA A 17 18.65 -6.22 24.58
C ALA A 17 17.40 -6.62 23.80
N VAL A 18 16.47 -5.68 23.80
CA VAL A 18 15.45 -5.54 22.76
C VAL A 18 16.02 -4.57 21.73
N HIS A 19 16.09 -5.00 20.47
CA HIS A 19 16.73 -4.23 19.41
C HIS A 19 16.10 -2.85 19.21
N TYR A 20 16.93 -1.89 18.82
CA TYR A 20 16.56 -0.50 18.54
C TYR A 20 15.98 0.31 19.70
N ARG A 21 16.16 -0.15 20.95
CA ARG A 21 15.72 0.54 22.17
C ARG A 21 16.86 1.30 22.85
N SER A 22 16.70 2.62 22.93
CA SER A 22 17.66 3.59 23.50
C SER A 22 18.09 3.27 24.93
N LEU A 23 17.23 2.66 25.75
CA LEU A 23 17.57 2.26 27.12
C LEU A 23 18.70 1.23 27.17
N PHE A 24 18.75 0.27 26.25
CA PHE A 24 19.80 -0.75 26.23
C PHE A 24 21.11 -0.21 25.65
N ALA A 25 21.02 0.64 24.63
CA ALA A 25 22.17 1.40 24.14
C ALA A 25 22.76 2.28 25.27
N ARG A 26 21.92 2.94 26.08
CA ARG A 26 22.35 3.71 27.25
C ARG A 26 23.12 2.85 28.25
N GLU A 27 22.64 1.64 28.57
CA GLU A 27 23.36 0.77 29.51
C GLU A 27 24.71 0.30 28.97
N VAL A 28 24.81 0.03 27.67
CA VAL A 28 26.10 -0.20 27.00
C VAL A 28 27.03 1.01 27.18
N ASN A 29 26.54 2.22 26.91
CA ASN A 29 27.33 3.45 27.05
C ASN A 29 27.76 3.69 28.51
N ASN A 30 26.87 3.47 29.47
CA ASN A 30 27.14 3.59 30.91
C ASN A 30 28.26 2.62 31.35
N LEU A 31 28.17 1.35 30.94
CA LEU A 31 29.17 0.34 31.29
C LEU A 31 30.56 0.67 30.72
N CYS A 32 30.61 1.20 29.49
CA CYS A 32 31.85 1.64 28.84
C CYS A 32 32.45 2.90 29.48
N SER A 33 31.60 3.78 30.01
CA SER A 33 31.99 5.07 30.59
C SER A 33 32.48 4.97 32.04
N SER A 34 32.08 3.93 32.77
CA SER A 34 32.46 3.69 34.17
C SER A 34 33.81 2.98 34.28
N GLU A 35 34.76 3.55 35.02
CA GLU A 35 36.11 2.95 35.17
C GLU A 35 36.08 1.56 35.81
N GLU A 36 35.13 1.29 36.71
CA GLU A 36 35.00 0.01 37.42
C GLU A 36 34.51 -1.11 36.49
N THR A 37 33.62 -0.77 35.55
CA THR A 37 32.98 -1.73 34.64
C THR A 37 33.51 -1.68 33.22
N ARG A 38 34.40 -0.72 32.91
CA ARG A 38 34.94 -0.49 31.56
C ARG A 38 35.55 -1.77 30.98
N PRO A 39 35.06 -2.25 29.82
CA PRO A 39 35.56 -3.46 29.22
C PRO A 39 36.96 -3.27 28.61
N ASP A 40 37.73 -4.35 28.55
CA ASP A 40 38.94 -4.48 27.72
C ASP A 40 38.67 -5.21 26.39
N ALA A 41 37.46 -5.75 26.20
CA ALA A 41 36.96 -6.27 24.93
C ALA A 41 35.43 -6.21 24.83
N VAL A 42 34.91 -6.07 23.61
CA VAL A 42 33.48 -6.14 23.31
C VAL A 42 33.17 -7.39 22.49
N ALA A 43 32.11 -8.11 22.85
CA ALA A 43 31.56 -9.24 22.10
C ALA A 43 30.11 -8.93 21.70
N VAL A 44 29.76 -9.16 20.44
CA VAL A 44 28.42 -8.86 19.90
C VAL A 44 27.81 -10.08 19.20
N GLU A 45 26.48 -10.20 19.27
CA GLU A 45 25.68 -11.17 18.49
C GLU A 45 25.62 -10.76 17.01
N LEU A 46 26.78 -10.71 16.37
CA LEU A 46 26.94 -10.65 14.93
C LEU A 46 28.03 -11.65 14.55
N GLY A 47 28.01 -12.07 13.29
CA GLY A 47 29.13 -12.83 12.76
C GLY A 47 30.42 -11.99 12.68
N PRO A 48 31.60 -12.63 12.76
CA PRO A 48 32.89 -11.93 12.77
C PRO A 48 33.07 -10.97 11.60
N CYS A 49 32.61 -11.36 10.41
CA CYS A 49 32.72 -10.55 9.21
C CYS A 49 31.82 -9.32 9.27
N MET A 50 30.57 -9.46 9.74
CA MET A 50 29.64 -8.34 9.85
C MET A 50 30.07 -7.33 10.92
N ALA A 51 30.50 -7.83 12.10
CA ALA A 51 31.02 -6.97 13.16
C ALA A 51 32.27 -6.19 12.68
N GLY A 52 33.16 -6.85 11.94
CA GLY A 52 34.34 -6.24 11.34
C GLY A 52 33.99 -5.15 10.32
N GLU A 53 33.02 -5.42 9.43
CA GLU A 53 32.56 -4.46 8.41
C GLU A 53 31.91 -3.22 9.04
N ILE A 54 31.03 -3.40 10.03
CA ILE A 54 30.42 -2.27 10.77
C ILE A 54 31.50 -1.45 11.46
N ALA A 55 32.45 -2.11 12.14
CA ALA A 55 33.50 -1.42 12.85
C ALA A 55 34.45 -0.65 11.92
N ALA A 56 34.76 -1.22 10.74
CA ALA A 56 35.53 -0.54 9.71
C ALA A 56 34.79 0.69 9.19
N TRP A 57 33.52 0.54 8.82
CA TRP A 57 32.73 1.63 8.27
C TRP A 57 32.49 2.75 9.29
N MET A 58 32.26 2.44 10.57
CA MET A 58 32.17 3.47 11.62
C MET A 58 33.44 4.30 11.76
N ARG A 59 34.63 3.70 11.65
CA ARG A 59 35.90 4.45 11.64
C ARG A 59 35.99 5.37 10.43
N GLU A 60 35.56 4.91 9.26
CA GLU A 60 35.51 5.73 8.04
C GLU A 60 34.50 6.89 8.17
N LEU A 61 33.42 6.70 8.92
CA LEU A 61 32.46 7.76 9.29
C LEU A 61 33.00 8.72 10.36
N GLY A 62 34.22 8.50 10.86
CA GLY A 62 34.92 9.39 11.78
C GLY A 62 34.90 8.97 13.24
N VAL A 63 34.27 7.84 13.62
CA VAL A 63 34.26 7.38 15.02
C VAL A 63 35.69 7.07 15.48
N ASN A 64 36.15 7.75 16.53
CA ASN A 64 37.49 7.60 17.06
C ASN A 64 37.57 7.98 18.56
N PRO A 65 38.68 7.67 19.25
CA PRO A 65 38.84 7.98 20.68
C PRO A 65 38.90 9.45 21.06
N PHE A 66 39.11 10.36 20.10
CA PHE A 66 39.49 11.74 20.36
C PHE A 66 38.37 12.75 20.06
N SER A 67 37.25 12.33 19.47
CA SER A 67 36.12 13.22 19.15
C SER A 67 34.77 12.59 19.45
N GLU A 68 33.81 13.45 19.82
CA GLU A 68 32.39 13.12 19.71
C GLU A 68 32.01 13.12 18.22
N THR A 69 31.50 11.99 17.73
CA THR A 69 31.14 11.83 16.31
C THR A 69 29.69 11.43 16.22
N GLU A 70 28.83 12.25 15.62
CA GLU A 70 27.42 11.89 15.43
C GLU A 70 27.28 10.80 14.36
N LEU A 71 26.58 9.70 14.68
CA LEU A 71 26.29 8.67 13.69
C LEU A 71 25.18 9.12 12.71
N PRO A 72 25.41 9.02 11.39
CA PRO A 72 24.41 9.36 10.39
C PRO A 72 23.18 8.44 10.48
N CYS A 73 22.03 9.00 10.17
CA CYS A 73 20.76 8.28 10.18
C CYS A 73 20.51 7.56 8.84
N MET A 74 19.92 6.36 8.86
CA MET A 74 19.55 5.58 7.66
C MET A 74 20.69 4.89 6.91
N LEU A 75 21.87 4.77 7.49
CA LEU A 75 22.90 3.93 6.88
C LEU A 75 22.63 2.46 7.23
N GLY A 76 22.96 1.55 6.31
CA GLY A 76 22.79 0.13 6.55
C GLY A 76 23.71 -0.75 5.74
N ILE A 77 23.80 -2.01 6.15
CA ILE A 77 24.55 -3.05 5.45
C ILE A 77 23.56 -4.07 4.91
N LEU A 78 23.63 -4.29 3.60
CA LEU A 78 22.86 -5.27 2.88
C LEU A 78 23.72 -6.52 2.65
N VAL A 79 23.20 -7.68 3.06
CA VAL A 79 23.90 -8.97 3.02
C VAL A 79 23.09 -9.95 2.18
N LYS A 80 23.75 -10.72 1.30
CA LYS A 80 23.06 -11.78 0.55
C LYS A 80 22.72 -12.94 1.49
N ASN A 81 21.45 -13.34 1.51
CA ASN A 81 21.03 -14.56 2.18
C ASN A 81 21.44 -15.79 1.36
N ARG A 82 21.95 -16.82 2.03
CA ARG A 82 22.37 -18.08 1.41
C ARG A 82 21.67 -19.30 2.00
N LEU A 83 20.90 -19.15 3.06
CA LEU A 83 20.34 -20.27 3.81
C LEU A 83 18.81 -20.23 3.80
N ILE A 84 18.25 -21.41 3.56
CA ILE A 84 16.82 -21.69 3.73
C ILE A 84 16.67 -22.39 5.07
N HIS A 85 15.60 -22.04 5.79
CA HIS A 85 15.33 -22.65 7.08
C HIS A 85 15.08 -24.16 6.91
N PRO A 86 15.64 -25.06 7.76
CA PRO A 86 15.53 -26.50 7.63
C PRO A 86 14.10 -27.06 7.45
N ASP A 87 13.11 -26.47 8.13
CA ASP A 87 11.68 -26.83 7.99
C ASP A 87 11.14 -26.72 6.54
N PHE A 88 11.76 -25.89 5.70
CA PHE A 88 11.34 -25.74 4.30
C PHE A 88 12.21 -26.53 3.32
N SER A 89 13.06 -27.46 3.81
CA SER A 89 13.93 -28.27 2.95
C SER A 89 13.13 -29.13 1.96
N GLU A 90 12.11 -29.84 2.42
CA GLU A 90 11.23 -30.64 1.56
C GLU A 90 10.46 -29.75 0.58
N THR A 91 9.88 -28.65 1.04
CA THR A 91 9.20 -27.67 0.18
C THR A 91 10.13 -27.10 -0.89
N ALA A 92 11.39 -26.82 -0.54
CA ALA A 92 12.39 -26.32 -1.47
C ALA A 92 12.72 -27.37 -2.55
N LEU A 93 12.87 -28.64 -2.18
CA LEU A 93 13.09 -29.75 -3.12
C LEU A 93 11.90 -29.91 -4.08
N CYS A 94 10.68 -30.00 -3.54
CA CYS A 94 9.45 -30.07 -4.33
C CYS A 94 9.32 -28.89 -5.31
N LEU A 95 9.70 -27.69 -4.87
CA LEU A 95 9.66 -26.49 -5.70
C LEU A 95 10.66 -26.56 -6.86
N GLN A 96 11.87 -27.10 -6.64
CA GLN A 96 12.85 -27.34 -7.71
C GLN A 96 12.39 -28.41 -8.70
N GLU A 97 11.85 -29.52 -8.19
CA GLU A 97 11.34 -30.62 -9.02
C GLU A 97 10.18 -30.17 -9.91
N TYR A 98 9.21 -29.44 -9.35
CA TYR A 98 8.05 -28.96 -10.10
C TYR A 98 8.38 -27.85 -11.10
N SER A 99 9.30 -26.94 -10.73
CA SER A 99 9.69 -25.83 -11.62
C SER A 99 10.71 -26.22 -12.68
N GLY A 100 11.42 -27.35 -12.51
CA GLY A 100 12.54 -27.76 -13.34
C GLY A 100 13.74 -26.80 -13.28
N LYS A 101 13.80 -25.92 -12.27
CA LYS A 101 14.80 -24.85 -12.13
C LYS A 101 15.52 -24.93 -10.78
N PRO A 102 16.80 -24.53 -10.71
CA PRO A 102 17.48 -24.37 -9.43
C PRO A 102 16.88 -23.20 -8.63
N LEU A 103 16.93 -23.24 -7.29
CA LEU A 103 16.30 -22.24 -6.41
C LEU A 103 16.72 -20.80 -6.68
N ASN A 104 17.96 -20.58 -7.11
CA ASN A 104 18.46 -19.24 -7.45
C ASN A 104 17.78 -18.63 -8.70
N GLU A 105 17.19 -19.46 -9.58
CA GLU A 105 16.44 -19.04 -10.76
C GLU A 105 14.93 -18.90 -10.52
N ILE A 106 14.46 -19.30 -9.34
CA ILE A 106 13.06 -19.17 -8.94
C ILE A 106 12.79 -17.75 -8.46
N SER A 107 11.64 -17.20 -8.86
CA SER A 107 11.22 -15.84 -8.54
C SER A 107 11.32 -15.55 -7.02
N PRO A 108 11.89 -14.40 -6.62
CA PRO A 108 11.91 -13.94 -5.22
C PRO A 108 10.56 -14.05 -4.51
N MET A 109 9.46 -13.70 -5.20
CA MET A 109 8.11 -13.76 -4.61
C MET A 109 7.73 -15.18 -4.22
N VAL A 110 7.96 -16.16 -5.11
CA VAL A 110 7.62 -17.56 -4.87
C VAL A 110 8.44 -18.12 -3.71
N LYS A 111 9.75 -17.82 -3.67
CA LYS A 111 10.61 -18.21 -2.54
C LYS A 111 10.15 -17.61 -1.21
N LYS A 112 9.71 -16.35 -1.23
CA LYS A 112 9.21 -15.69 -0.02
C LYS A 112 7.87 -16.25 0.45
N GLN A 113 6.95 -16.55 -0.47
CA GLN A 113 5.63 -17.11 -0.14
C GLN A 113 5.72 -18.57 0.34
N LEU A 114 6.51 -19.40 -0.33
CA LEU A 114 6.52 -20.85 -0.07
C LEU A 114 7.61 -21.29 0.92
N LEU A 115 8.74 -20.58 0.97
CA LEU A 115 9.90 -20.96 1.78
C LEU A 115 10.23 -19.94 2.88
N HIS A 116 9.44 -18.85 3.00
CA HIS A 116 9.75 -17.69 3.84
C HIS A 116 11.15 -17.08 3.61
N PHE A 117 11.77 -17.41 2.48
CA PHE A 117 13.13 -17.01 2.15
C PHE A 117 13.15 -15.59 1.59
N SER A 118 14.04 -14.74 2.14
CA SER A 118 14.37 -13.44 1.56
C SER A 118 15.75 -13.50 0.92
N ASP A 119 15.95 -12.88 -0.25
CA ASP A 119 17.23 -12.89 -0.96
C ASP A 119 18.33 -12.12 -0.22
N LYS A 120 17.95 -11.10 0.55
CA LYS A 120 18.89 -10.25 1.27
C LYS A 120 18.41 -9.91 2.68
N TYR A 121 19.37 -9.64 3.55
CA TYR A 121 19.18 -9.09 4.89
C TYR A 121 19.66 -7.65 4.94
N LEU A 122 18.91 -6.79 5.64
CA LEU A 122 19.29 -5.41 5.90
C LEU A 122 19.52 -5.21 7.40
N ALA A 123 20.74 -4.83 7.77
CA ALA A 123 21.07 -4.37 9.11
C ALA A 123 21.19 -2.84 9.10
N GLY A 124 20.37 -2.15 9.89
CA GLY A 124 20.45 -0.69 10.06
C GLY A 124 21.52 -0.29 11.07
N LEU A 125 22.32 0.73 10.74
CA LEU A 125 23.23 1.39 11.66
C LEU A 125 22.43 2.39 12.51
N SER A 126 21.86 1.91 13.61
CA SER A 126 21.04 2.72 14.52
C SER A 126 21.74 2.92 15.85
N SER A 127 21.84 4.17 16.30
CA SER A 127 22.46 4.50 17.58
C SER A 127 21.68 3.99 18.80
N THR A 128 20.40 3.66 18.64
CA THR A 128 19.59 3.06 19.71
C THR A 128 19.62 1.55 19.73
N ASP A 129 20.40 0.90 18.87
CA ASP A 129 20.68 -0.53 18.97
C ASP A 129 21.92 -0.78 19.83
N SER A 130 21.78 -1.63 20.85
CA SER A 130 22.87 -1.91 21.80
C SER A 130 24.08 -2.59 21.16
N ILE A 131 23.90 -3.37 20.08
CA ILE A 131 25.01 -3.98 19.34
C ILE A 131 25.82 -2.89 18.62
N ILE A 132 25.13 -2.00 17.91
CA ILE A 132 25.75 -0.88 17.20
C ILE A 132 26.47 0.04 18.19
N GLU A 133 25.84 0.38 19.31
CA GLU A 133 26.45 1.19 20.36
C GLU A 133 27.68 0.51 20.99
N ALA A 134 27.67 -0.82 21.18
CA ALA A 134 28.81 -1.53 21.75
C ALA A 134 30.00 -1.54 20.79
N ILE A 135 29.76 -1.71 19.48
CA ILE A 135 30.80 -1.59 18.45
C ILE A 135 31.38 -0.18 18.45
N ARG A 136 30.53 0.85 18.51
CA ARG A 136 30.96 2.25 18.57
C ARG A 136 31.82 2.51 19.82
N CYS A 137 31.36 2.10 21.00
CA CYS A 137 32.11 2.25 22.24
C CYS A 137 33.47 1.52 22.19
N ALA A 138 33.54 0.35 21.54
CA ALA A 138 34.81 -0.36 21.36
C ALA A 138 35.82 0.45 20.56
N ILE A 139 35.37 1.11 19.48
CA ILE A 139 36.21 1.98 18.65
C ILE A 139 36.66 3.21 19.45
N GLU A 140 35.73 3.84 20.16
CA GLU A 140 35.99 5.04 20.98
C GLU A 140 36.97 4.74 22.13
N LEU A 141 36.87 3.57 22.77
CA LEU A 141 37.82 3.12 23.79
C LEU A 141 39.12 2.53 23.22
N ASN A 142 39.21 2.36 21.89
CA ASN A 142 40.29 1.66 21.22
C ASN A 142 40.55 0.24 21.77
N ILE A 143 39.47 -0.52 21.98
CA ILE A 143 39.49 -1.92 22.43
C ILE A 143 38.98 -2.86 21.32
N PRO A 144 39.37 -4.15 21.33
CA PRO A 144 38.91 -5.10 20.33
C PRO A 144 37.41 -5.35 20.41
N VAL A 145 36.79 -5.50 19.24
CA VAL A 145 35.41 -5.95 19.07
C VAL A 145 35.38 -7.30 18.36
N TYR A 146 34.57 -8.21 18.87
CA TYR A 146 34.44 -9.59 18.39
C TYR A 146 32.99 -9.87 18.00
N GLY A 147 32.75 -10.21 16.74
CA GLY A 147 31.51 -10.91 16.38
C GLY A 147 31.60 -12.36 16.84
N ILE A 148 30.67 -12.79 17.70
CA ILE A 148 30.71 -14.15 18.28
C ILE A 148 29.66 -15.09 17.68
N ASP A 149 28.72 -14.60 16.90
CA ASP A 149 27.66 -15.41 16.29
C ASP A 149 28.06 -15.97 14.91
N MET A 150 27.23 -16.79 14.30
CA MET A 150 27.42 -17.27 12.93
C MET A 150 27.00 -16.19 11.92
N ASP A 151 27.72 -16.05 10.80
CA ASP A 151 27.28 -15.25 9.63
C ASP A 151 26.17 -15.98 8.82
N GLU A 152 25.43 -16.88 9.46
CA GLU A 152 24.42 -17.77 8.91
C GLU A 152 23.04 -17.38 9.45
N TYR A 153 22.13 -16.96 8.57
CA TYR A 153 20.77 -16.56 8.96
C TYR A 153 19.77 -17.45 8.23
N SER A 154 18.95 -18.17 8.98
CA SER A 154 17.75 -18.83 8.46
C SER A 154 16.65 -18.62 9.49
N VAL A 155 15.45 -18.23 9.05
CA VAL A 155 14.44 -17.72 10.00
C VAL A 155 13.06 -18.22 9.61
N LYS A 156 12.31 -18.70 10.60
CA LYS A 156 10.88 -18.98 10.47
C LYS A 156 10.03 -17.71 10.34
N PRO A 157 8.76 -17.82 9.90
CA PRO A 157 7.78 -16.77 10.11
C PRO A 157 7.74 -16.36 11.60
N ASN A 158 7.74 -15.05 11.85
CA ASN A 158 8.03 -14.47 13.17
C ASN A 158 6.98 -14.90 14.21
N THR A 159 7.40 -15.66 15.22
CA THR A 159 6.73 -15.74 16.52
C THR A 159 7.46 -14.79 17.47
N TYR A 160 6.84 -13.65 17.77
CA TYR A 160 7.47 -12.67 18.66
C TYR A 160 7.23 -13.04 20.11
N PRO A 161 8.27 -12.97 20.96
CA PRO A 161 8.10 -13.10 22.38
C PRO A 161 7.29 -11.92 22.90
N LEU A 162 6.18 -12.18 23.57
CA LEU A 162 5.37 -11.15 24.22
C LEU A 162 6.03 -10.73 25.53
N ILE A 163 7.12 -9.97 25.43
CA ILE A 163 7.85 -9.45 26.59
C ILE A 163 7.32 -8.09 27.03
N LYS A 164 7.51 -7.79 28.31
CA LYS A 164 7.09 -6.52 28.89
C LYS A 164 7.92 -5.37 28.30
N GLU A 165 7.27 -4.23 28.02
CA GLU A 165 8.00 -3.03 27.61
C GLU A 165 8.95 -2.51 28.71
N PRO A 166 10.13 -1.99 28.35
CA PRO A 166 11.06 -1.42 29.32
C PRO A 166 10.55 -0.06 29.84
N VAL A 167 10.55 0.11 31.16
CA VAL A 167 10.09 1.34 31.83
C VAL A 167 11.24 2.35 31.91
N PHE A 168 11.11 3.53 31.31
CA PHE A 168 12.19 4.52 31.22
C PHE A 168 12.58 5.13 32.57
N SER A 169 11.60 5.56 33.37
CA SER A 169 11.83 6.38 34.58
C SER A 169 12.65 5.73 35.68
N ASN A 170 12.63 4.39 35.75
CA ASN A 170 13.38 3.58 36.72
C ASN A 170 13.94 2.32 36.04
N PHE A 171 14.41 2.44 34.79
CA PHE A 171 14.92 1.28 34.07
C PHE A 171 16.06 0.62 34.85
N ASN A 172 15.88 -0.65 35.18
CA ASN A 172 16.88 -1.48 35.82
C ASN A 172 17.08 -2.71 34.94
N LEU A 173 18.23 -2.79 34.28
CA LEU A 173 18.52 -3.85 33.31
C LEU A 173 18.46 -5.23 33.95
N SER A 174 19.03 -5.40 35.14
CA SER A 174 19.07 -6.70 35.83
C SER A 174 17.66 -7.20 36.19
N TYR A 175 16.81 -6.32 36.70
CA TYR A 175 15.42 -6.61 36.96
C TYR A 175 14.68 -6.95 35.66
N TYR A 176 14.85 -6.13 34.62
CA TYR A 176 14.21 -6.37 33.32
C TYR A 176 14.57 -7.74 32.73
N VAL A 177 15.85 -8.08 32.72
CA VAL A 177 16.35 -9.38 32.24
C VAL A 177 15.79 -10.52 33.08
N SER A 178 15.77 -10.40 34.42
CA SER A 178 15.23 -11.45 35.30
C SER A 178 13.74 -11.74 35.09
N GLN A 179 12.96 -10.74 34.65
CA GLN A 179 11.51 -10.88 34.43
C GLN A 179 11.18 -11.42 33.03
N ASN A 180 12.03 -11.13 32.04
CA ASN A 180 11.72 -11.38 30.63
C ASN A 180 12.62 -12.43 29.98
N GLY A 181 13.75 -12.80 30.58
CA GLY A 181 14.75 -13.69 29.99
C GLY A 181 14.21 -15.09 29.69
N GLU A 182 13.61 -15.75 30.68
CA GLU A 182 12.99 -17.08 30.50
C GLU A 182 11.85 -17.04 29.46
N MET A 183 11.02 -16.01 29.52
CA MET A 183 9.91 -15.83 28.58
C MET A 183 10.43 -15.64 27.15
N ALA A 184 11.47 -14.82 26.96
CA ALA A 184 12.08 -14.60 25.66
C ALA A 184 12.73 -15.88 25.10
N SER A 185 13.39 -16.66 25.95
CA SER A 185 14.00 -17.95 25.57
C SER A 185 12.96 -18.99 25.12
N GLY A 186 11.71 -18.89 25.56
CA GLY A 186 10.62 -19.75 25.10
C GLY A 186 10.27 -19.64 23.61
N PHE A 187 10.76 -18.61 22.90
CA PHE A 187 10.47 -18.35 21.48
C PHE A 187 11.63 -18.67 20.53
N MET A 188 12.65 -19.39 21.01
CA MET A 188 13.82 -19.79 20.21
C MET A 188 13.46 -20.78 19.10
N ASP A 189 14.19 -20.69 17.98
CA ASP A 189 14.14 -21.67 16.90
C ASP A 189 14.96 -22.92 17.27
N PRO A 190 14.34 -24.10 17.37
CA PRO A 190 15.02 -25.32 17.82
C PRO A 190 16.12 -25.81 16.87
N TYR A 191 16.12 -25.41 15.59
CA TYR A 191 17.11 -25.86 14.62
C TYR A 191 18.29 -24.89 14.48
N VAL A 192 18.02 -23.59 14.61
CA VAL A 192 18.99 -22.55 14.29
C VAL A 192 19.65 -22.00 15.55
N ASP A 193 18.85 -21.64 16.55
CA ASP A 193 19.34 -20.87 17.71
C ASP A 193 20.25 -21.72 18.61
N GLY A 194 19.92 -23.00 18.80
CA GLY A 194 20.78 -23.90 19.57
C GLY A 194 22.21 -23.96 19.02
N ARG A 195 22.39 -24.03 17.69
CA ARG A 195 23.73 -24.01 17.07
C ARG A 195 24.41 -22.66 17.25
N ARG A 196 23.68 -21.55 17.05
CA ARG A 196 24.18 -20.17 17.24
C ARG A 196 24.70 -19.96 18.65
N GLU A 197 23.93 -20.35 19.66
CA GLU A 197 24.25 -20.19 21.08
C GLU A 197 25.46 -21.03 21.50
N HIS A 198 25.60 -22.26 20.99
CA HIS A 198 26.79 -23.08 21.22
C HIS A 198 28.04 -22.42 20.65
N VAL A 199 27.96 -21.86 19.44
CA VAL A 199 29.08 -21.14 18.81
C VAL A 199 29.41 -19.86 19.58
N MET A 200 28.40 -19.07 19.93
CA MET A 200 28.55 -17.85 20.73
C MET A 200 29.22 -18.14 22.06
N ALA A 201 28.72 -19.12 22.83
CA ALA A 201 29.30 -19.49 24.11
C ALA A 201 30.74 -20.02 23.97
N ALA A 202 31.02 -20.87 22.97
CA ALA A 202 32.37 -21.37 22.72
C ALA A 202 33.37 -20.24 22.40
N ARG A 203 32.97 -19.27 21.57
CA ARG A 203 33.81 -18.11 21.24
C ARG A 203 33.95 -17.16 22.41
N LEU A 204 32.88 -16.94 23.17
CA LEU A 204 32.92 -16.11 24.38
C LEU A 204 33.89 -16.70 25.42
N LYS A 205 33.91 -18.03 25.63
CA LYS A 205 34.94 -18.69 26.45
C LYS A 205 36.37 -18.45 25.95
N CYS A 206 36.58 -18.46 24.64
CA CYS A 206 37.88 -18.15 24.05
C CYS A 206 38.29 -16.69 24.33
N ILE A 207 37.36 -15.75 24.22
CA ILE A 207 37.60 -14.33 24.54
C ILE A 207 37.91 -14.17 26.04
N SER A 208 37.18 -14.85 26.93
CA SER A 208 37.43 -14.85 28.38
C SER A 208 38.83 -15.33 28.76
N GLY A 209 39.44 -16.20 27.94
CA GLY A 209 40.84 -16.60 28.13
C GLY A 209 41.87 -15.50 27.83
N LYS A 210 41.47 -14.45 27.10
CA LYS A 210 42.36 -13.37 26.62
C LYS A 210 42.14 -12.03 27.33
N HIS A 211 40.93 -11.81 27.84
CA HIS A 211 40.43 -10.52 28.33
C HIS A 211 39.81 -10.68 29.70
N LYS A 212 39.94 -9.65 30.57
CA LYS A 212 39.48 -9.71 31.96
C LYS A 212 38.08 -9.13 32.15
N ARG A 213 37.70 -8.12 31.38
CA ARG A 213 36.40 -7.46 31.46
C ARG A 213 35.77 -7.37 30.08
N ILE A 214 34.82 -8.25 29.82
CA ILE A 214 34.18 -8.33 28.51
C ILE A 214 32.80 -7.72 28.60
N LEU A 215 32.45 -6.87 27.65
CA LEU A 215 31.05 -6.47 27.44
C LEU A 215 30.44 -7.36 26.37
N PHE A 216 29.37 -8.07 26.70
CA PHE A 216 28.57 -8.85 25.76
C PHE A 216 27.21 -8.17 25.51
N THR A 217 26.80 -8.07 24.25
CA THR A 217 25.46 -7.60 23.88
C THR A 217 24.88 -8.48 22.77
N GLY A 218 23.58 -8.75 22.88
CA GLY A 218 22.81 -9.61 22.00
C GLY A 218 21.34 -9.60 22.38
N GLY A 219 20.51 -10.27 21.59
CA GLY A 219 19.09 -10.44 21.82
C GLY A 219 18.81 -11.15 23.14
N LEU A 220 17.82 -10.64 23.89
CA LEU A 220 17.42 -11.17 25.18
C LEU A 220 17.08 -12.68 25.17
N ALA A 221 16.56 -13.20 24.05
CA ALA A 221 16.16 -14.60 23.92
C ALA A 221 17.33 -15.58 24.09
N HIS A 222 18.55 -15.18 23.73
CA HIS A 222 19.74 -16.04 23.78
C HIS A 222 20.43 -16.06 25.16
N TRP A 223 20.08 -15.12 26.04
CA TRP A 223 20.83 -14.87 27.26
C TRP A 223 20.87 -16.08 28.22
N GLU A 224 19.72 -16.67 28.53
CA GLU A 224 19.65 -17.77 29.50
C GLU A 224 20.39 -19.01 29.01
N MET A 225 20.30 -19.32 27.71
CA MET A 225 21.02 -20.46 27.13
C MET A 225 22.54 -20.22 27.12
N ILE A 226 22.99 -19.04 26.66
CA ILE A 226 24.43 -18.71 26.67
C ILE A 226 24.99 -18.81 28.09
N LYS A 227 24.28 -18.27 29.09
CA LYS A 227 24.68 -18.37 30.50
C LYS A 227 24.84 -19.82 30.96
N GLY A 228 23.90 -20.70 30.60
CA GLY A 228 24.01 -22.14 30.86
C GLY A 228 25.19 -22.81 30.15
N LEU A 229 25.41 -22.49 28.87
CA LEU A 229 26.49 -23.06 28.06
C LEU A 229 27.89 -22.59 28.50
N MET A 230 27.99 -21.35 29.01
CA MET A 230 29.21 -20.83 29.62
C MET A 230 29.63 -21.67 30.85
N ALA A 231 28.67 -22.12 31.66
CA ALA A 231 28.93 -22.99 32.80
C ALA A 231 29.20 -24.46 32.39
N ASN A 232 28.78 -24.89 31.20
CA ASN A 232 28.91 -26.27 30.76
C ASN A 232 30.35 -26.61 30.30
N PRO A 233 31.11 -27.50 30.98
CA PRO A 233 32.48 -27.83 30.62
C PRO A 233 32.62 -28.57 29.28
N ALA A 234 31.54 -29.18 28.76
CA ALA A 234 31.55 -29.85 27.46
C ALA A 234 31.67 -28.86 26.29
N VAL A 235 31.22 -27.62 26.48
CA VAL A 235 31.39 -26.54 25.48
C VAL A 235 32.82 -26.03 25.58
N ARG A 236 33.67 -26.47 24.65
CA ARG A 236 35.08 -26.07 24.59
C ARG A 236 35.23 -24.68 23.98
N PRO A 237 36.25 -23.90 24.39
CA PRO A 237 36.58 -22.65 23.71
C PRO A 237 36.83 -22.87 22.21
N ALA A 238 36.28 -21.99 21.37
CA ALA A 238 36.48 -22.02 19.93
C ALA A 238 37.08 -20.71 19.43
N GLU A 239 38.06 -20.81 18.51
CA GLU A 239 38.65 -19.63 17.90
C GLU A 239 37.65 -18.92 16.97
N ILE A 240 37.81 -17.61 16.88
CA ILE A 240 37.05 -16.77 15.96
C ILE A 240 37.82 -16.75 14.65
N LEU A 241 37.44 -17.66 13.75
CA LEU A 241 37.98 -17.71 12.40
C LEU A 241 37.23 -16.70 11.53
N ILE A 242 37.97 -15.82 10.87
CA ILE A 242 37.46 -14.95 9.82
C ILE A 242 37.79 -15.69 8.51
N PRO A 243 36.80 -16.20 7.76
CA PRO A 243 37.07 -16.92 6.52
C PRO A 243 37.84 -16.07 5.52
N ASP A 244 38.79 -16.66 4.81
CA ASP A 244 39.43 -16.06 3.63
C ASP A 244 38.39 -16.01 2.49
N GLY A 245 37.59 -14.95 2.47
CA GLY A 245 36.56 -14.71 1.48
C GLY A 245 35.55 -13.68 1.98
N SER A 246 35.43 -12.55 1.27
CA SER A 246 34.46 -11.53 1.63
C SER A 246 33.04 -12.06 1.50
N LEU A 247 32.26 -12.02 2.59
CA LEU A 247 30.82 -11.85 2.44
C LEU A 247 30.64 -10.56 1.63
N ASN A 248 29.92 -10.64 0.50
CA ASN A 248 29.64 -9.46 -0.31
C ASN A 248 28.63 -8.58 0.43
N PHE A 249 29.14 -7.76 1.35
CA PHE A 249 28.42 -6.68 1.99
C PHE A 249 28.22 -5.54 1.00
N THR A 250 27.06 -4.91 1.04
CA THR A 250 26.80 -3.68 0.30
C THR A 250 26.36 -2.64 1.31
N ARG A 251 27.17 -1.59 1.49
CA ARG A 251 26.80 -0.40 2.26
C ARG A 251 25.73 0.35 1.49
N VAL A 252 24.66 0.78 2.15
CA VAL A 252 23.50 1.42 1.51
C VAL A 252 23.00 2.60 2.31
N ILE A 253 22.34 3.53 1.63
CA ILE A 253 21.38 4.47 2.23
C ILE A 253 20.01 3.79 2.24
N ILE A 254 19.36 3.72 3.40
CA ILE A 254 18.03 3.16 3.59
C ILE A 254 17.01 4.27 3.38
N HIS A 255 15.98 4.05 2.56
CA HIS A 255 14.89 5.02 2.42
C HIS A 255 14.24 5.34 3.79
N PRO A 256 13.90 6.60 4.13
CA PRO A 256 13.39 6.95 5.46
C PRO A 256 12.17 6.13 5.90
N GLY A 257 11.22 5.86 4.98
CA GLY A 257 10.06 5.01 5.27
C GLY A 257 10.39 3.55 5.63
N MET A 258 11.60 3.09 5.30
CA MET A 258 12.15 1.82 5.80
C MET A 258 13.05 2.02 7.02
N ALA A 259 13.76 3.15 7.10
CA ALA A 259 14.72 3.44 8.16
C ALA A 259 14.06 3.56 9.54
N VAL A 260 12.82 4.07 9.60
CA VAL A 260 12.02 4.18 10.83
C VAL A 260 11.86 2.85 11.59
N THR A 261 11.90 1.71 10.89
CA THR A 261 11.84 0.39 11.51
C THR A 261 13.08 0.06 12.35
N PHE A 262 14.21 0.71 12.06
CA PHE A 262 15.47 0.56 12.80
C PHE A 262 15.64 1.64 13.88
N MET A 263 14.59 2.39 14.22
CA MET A 263 14.63 3.44 15.22
C MET A 263 13.84 3.01 16.46
N ASP A 264 13.95 3.81 17.53
CA ASP A 264 13.16 3.57 18.73
C ASP A 264 11.66 3.85 18.47
N ILE A 265 10.80 3.69 19.50
CA ILE A 265 9.33 3.81 19.40
C ILE A 265 8.87 5.04 18.62
N TYR A 266 9.62 6.14 18.75
CA TYR A 266 9.51 7.31 17.89
C TYR A 266 10.89 7.62 17.30
N PRO A 267 10.99 7.86 15.98
CA PRO A 267 12.23 8.23 15.30
C PRO A 267 13.06 9.34 16.00
N VAL A 268 12.40 10.37 16.54
CA VAL A 268 13.06 11.47 17.24
C VAL A 268 13.79 11.03 18.53
N LEU A 269 13.35 9.94 19.18
CA LEU A 269 14.02 9.42 20.38
C LEU A 269 15.42 8.88 20.06
N THR A 270 15.62 8.33 18.86
CA THR A 270 16.95 7.96 18.36
C THR A 270 17.86 9.18 18.22
N THR A 271 17.34 10.32 17.75
CA THR A 271 18.09 11.59 17.74
C THR A 271 18.38 12.10 19.15
N ILE A 272 17.40 12.09 20.06
CA ILE A 272 17.59 12.51 21.45
C ILE A 272 18.68 11.68 22.15
N TYR A 273 18.69 10.36 21.91
CA TYR A 273 19.75 9.49 22.40
C TYR A 273 21.11 9.90 21.83
N GLU A 274 21.20 10.04 20.51
CA GLU A 274 22.45 10.39 19.83
C GLU A 274 23.05 11.70 20.34
N LEU A 275 22.23 12.71 20.58
CA LEU A 275 22.66 14.02 21.09
C LEU A 275 23.07 14.01 22.56
N LYS A 276 22.55 13.06 23.36
CA LYS A 276 22.80 12.99 24.81
C LYS A 276 23.87 12.00 25.21
N ARG A 277 24.15 10.98 24.38
CA ARG A 277 25.22 10.04 24.66
C ARG A 277 26.58 10.74 24.63
N HIS A 278 27.56 10.10 25.24
CA HIS A 278 28.91 10.64 25.36
C HIS A 278 29.94 9.63 24.89
N ASN A 279 31.06 10.11 24.35
CA ASN A 279 32.22 9.30 24.07
C ASN A 279 32.86 8.82 25.40
N PRO A 280 32.89 7.50 25.66
CA PRO A 280 33.35 6.93 26.92
C PRO A 280 34.86 7.12 27.16
N ALA A 281 35.64 7.47 26.14
CA ALA A 281 37.06 7.83 26.28
C ALA A 281 37.27 9.30 26.68
N LEU A 282 36.34 10.20 26.34
CA LEU A 282 36.47 11.64 26.58
C LEU A 282 35.81 12.11 27.88
N LYS A 283 34.65 11.53 28.24
CA LYS A 283 33.87 11.93 29.41
C LYS A 283 33.68 10.72 30.33
N GLY A 284 34.15 10.84 31.57
CA GLY A 284 33.94 9.81 32.59
C GLY A 284 32.53 9.89 33.20
N ASN A 285 31.92 8.73 33.42
CA ASN A 285 30.81 8.42 34.34
C ASN A 285 29.70 9.47 34.59
N TYR A 286 29.16 10.12 33.54
CA TYR A 286 27.94 10.93 33.67
C TYR A 286 26.73 10.18 33.10
N PRO A 287 25.93 9.49 33.94
CA PRO A 287 24.68 8.91 33.48
C PRO A 287 23.78 10.04 32.97
N PHE A 288 23.14 9.80 31.84
CA PHE A 288 22.19 10.75 31.24
C PHE A 288 20.78 10.16 31.21
N ASN A 289 19.80 11.04 31.42
CA ASN A 289 18.40 10.67 31.41
C ASN A 289 17.78 10.89 30.03
N LEU A 290 17.12 9.86 29.54
CA LEU A 290 16.28 9.92 28.35
C LEU A 290 14.89 10.44 28.72
N GLN A 291 14.21 11.05 27.75
CA GLN A 291 12.85 11.52 27.94
C GLN A 291 11.89 10.32 27.90
N GLU A 292 10.88 10.33 28.77
CA GLU A 292 9.82 9.32 28.76
C GLU A 292 9.07 9.33 27.42
N PRO A 293 8.85 8.18 26.76
CA PRO A 293 8.08 8.08 25.53
C PRO A 293 6.71 8.74 25.62
N TYR A 294 6.01 8.59 26.76
CA TYR A 294 4.70 9.20 26.95
C TYR A 294 4.74 10.74 26.87
N ARG A 295 5.79 11.39 27.41
CA ARG A 295 5.94 12.85 27.29
C ARG A 295 6.23 13.25 25.85
N LEU A 296 7.08 12.48 25.17
CA LEU A 296 7.41 12.73 23.77
C LEU A 296 6.19 12.57 22.86
N TYR A 297 5.36 11.56 23.12
CA TYR A 297 4.04 11.38 22.51
C TYR A 297 3.14 12.61 22.70
N GLN A 298 3.03 13.10 23.94
CA GLN A 298 2.23 14.30 24.24
C GLN A 298 2.76 15.51 23.47
N ASP A 299 4.08 15.70 23.41
CA ASP A 299 4.71 16.78 22.67
C ASP A 299 4.43 16.68 21.16
N ILE A 300 4.55 15.49 20.58
CA ILE A 300 4.23 15.21 19.17
C ILE A 300 2.77 15.56 18.88
N ILE A 301 1.82 15.03 19.66
CA ILE A 301 0.40 15.29 19.45
C ILE A 301 0.06 16.77 19.62
N LEU A 302 0.64 17.45 20.61
CA LEU A 302 0.45 18.89 20.80
C LEU A 302 0.98 19.71 19.61
N LYS A 303 2.15 19.35 19.05
CA LYS A 303 2.67 19.97 17.82
C LYS A 303 1.70 19.74 16.64
N VAL A 304 1.18 18.52 16.49
CA VAL A 304 0.19 18.18 15.45
C VAL A 304 -1.10 18.99 15.63
N TYR A 305 -1.65 19.08 16.84
CA TYR A 305 -2.85 19.89 17.12
C TYR A 305 -2.62 21.37 16.79
N ARG A 306 -1.47 21.92 17.17
CA ARG A 306 -1.14 23.32 16.86
C ARG A 306 -1.07 23.56 15.35
N LYS A 307 -0.45 22.65 14.59
CA LYS A 307 -0.39 22.73 13.13
C LYS A 307 -1.78 22.63 12.52
N TYR A 308 -2.51 21.59 12.92
CA TYR A 308 -3.85 21.29 12.46
C TYR A 308 -4.89 22.39 12.73
N LEU A 309 -4.81 23.05 13.89
CA LEU A 309 -5.74 24.11 14.28
C LEU A 309 -5.40 25.48 13.67
N LYS A 310 -4.15 25.70 13.23
CA LYS A 310 -3.70 26.96 12.64
C LYS A 310 -3.89 27.03 11.12
N GLU A 311 -3.84 25.90 10.43
CA GLU A 311 -3.97 25.88 8.97
C GLU A 311 -5.43 26.17 8.54
N PRO A 312 -5.66 27.08 7.57
CA PRO A 312 -6.99 27.37 7.07
C PRO A 312 -7.56 26.11 6.42
N LYS A 313 -8.72 25.68 6.92
CA LYS A 313 -9.43 24.48 6.47
C LYS A 313 -10.14 24.76 5.13
N THR A 314 -9.38 25.01 4.06
CA THR A 314 -9.90 25.37 2.73
C THR A 314 -10.63 24.22 2.03
N ASP A 315 -10.40 22.97 2.44
CA ASP A 315 -10.92 21.76 1.79
C ASP A 315 -12.06 21.07 2.59
N LEU A 316 -12.57 21.68 3.66
CA LEU A 316 -13.65 21.09 4.46
C LEU A 316 -15.00 21.79 4.19
N PRO A 317 -16.09 21.06 3.92
CA PRO A 317 -17.42 21.65 3.77
C PRO A 317 -17.79 22.48 5.01
N GLU A 318 -18.46 23.62 4.83
CA GLU A 318 -18.85 24.56 5.92
C GLU A 318 -19.60 23.87 7.08
N ASN A 319 -20.24 22.73 6.80
CA ASN A 319 -21.03 21.93 7.73
C ASN A 319 -20.17 21.08 8.69
N MET A 320 -18.86 20.93 8.42
CA MET A 320 -17.93 20.09 9.22
C MET A 320 -16.95 20.88 10.10
N THR A 321 -16.80 22.19 9.88
CA THR A 321 -15.84 23.01 10.64
C THR A 321 -16.17 23.04 12.15
N GLY A 322 -17.44 22.90 12.51
CA GLY A 322 -17.91 22.79 13.91
C GLY A 322 -17.79 21.40 14.56
N THR A 323 -17.78 20.30 13.77
CA THR A 323 -17.73 18.90 14.28
C THR A 323 -16.32 18.31 14.30
N VAL A 324 -15.37 18.92 13.57
CA VAL A 324 -14.01 18.39 13.43
C VAL A 324 -13.18 18.49 14.72
N ASN A 325 -13.31 19.59 15.49
CA ASN A 325 -12.62 19.72 16.78
C ASN A 325 -13.25 18.79 17.85
N GLN A 326 -14.51 18.35 17.65
CA GLN A 326 -15.20 17.43 18.56
C GLN A 326 -14.69 15.99 18.46
N ARG A 327 -13.94 15.63 17.40
CA ARG A 327 -13.37 14.28 17.21
C ARG A 327 -12.05 14.05 17.93
N ILE A 328 -11.33 15.11 18.32
CA ILE A 328 -10.05 14.98 19.03
C ILE A 328 -10.20 14.15 20.32
N PRO A 329 -11.19 14.42 21.21
CA PRO A 329 -11.40 13.59 22.40
C PRO A 329 -11.70 12.12 22.08
N ASP A 330 -12.43 11.84 20.99
CA ASP A 330 -12.74 10.47 20.59
C ASP A 330 -11.49 9.74 20.05
N PHE A 331 -10.66 10.44 19.27
CA PHE A 331 -9.36 9.95 18.80
C PHE A 331 -8.42 9.64 19.97
N GLU A 332 -8.28 10.56 20.92
CA GLU A 332 -7.46 10.35 22.13
C GLU A 332 -7.97 9.17 22.97
N ARG A 333 -9.29 9.04 23.10
CA ARG A 333 -9.90 7.91 23.82
C ARG A 333 -9.63 6.59 23.11
N LEU A 334 -9.77 6.52 21.79
CA LEU A 334 -9.46 5.29 21.05
C LEU A 334 -7.98 4.93 21.19
N LEU A 335 -7.08 5.91 21.04
CA LEU A 335 -5.64 5.70 21.17
C LEU A 335 -5.26 5.21 22.57
N THR A 336 -5.85 5.80 23.62
CA THR A 336 -5.66 5.37 25.01
C THR A 336 -6.18 3.94 25.23
N ASN A 337 -7.33 3.59 24.64
CA ASN A 337 -7.87 2.24 24.74
C ASN A 337 -6.98 1.22 24.02
N LEU A 338 -6.46 1.53 22.83
CA LEU A 338 -5.53 0.68 22.10
C LEU A 338 -4.24 0.45 22.88
N GLN A 339 -3.69 1.53 23.45
CA GLN A 339 -2.53 1.47 24.34
C GLN A 339 -2.77 0.50 25.51
N LEU A 340 -3.93 0.56 26.16
CA LEU A 340 -4.27 -0.34 27.27
C LEU A 340 -4.42 -1.80 26.81
N VAL A 341 -5.05 -2.03 25.65
CA VAL A 341 -5.25 -3.38 25.09
C VAL A 341 -3.93 -4.03 24.72
N HIS A 342 -3.01 -3.27 24.13
CA HIS A 342 -1.66 -3.75 23.78
C HIS A 342 -0.66 -3.69 24.94
N GLN A 343 -1.09 -3.20 26.11
CA GLN A 343 -0.27 -3.08 27.31
C GLN A 343 0.99 -2.22 27.11
N HIS A 344 0.90 -1.19 26.26
CA HIS A 344 1.99 -0.26 26.00
C HIS A 344 2.00 0.90 26.99
N PHE A 345 3.18 1.44 27.31
CA PHE A 345 3.30 2.66 28.15
C PHE A 345 3.07 3.96 27.36
N ALA A 346 3.24 3.91 26.05
CA ALA A 346 2.91 4.98 25.13
C ALA A 346 2.47 4.36 23.79
N PRO A 347 1.59 5.00 23.02
CA PRO A 347 1.12 4.44 21.77
C PRO A 347 2.25 4.35 20.73
N SER A 348 2.37 3.25 20.02
CA SER A 348 3.37 3.11 18.94
C SER A 348 3.05 4.04 17.76
N MET A 349 4.06 4.30 16.92
CA MET A 349 3.87 5.06 15.67
C MET A 349 2.75 4.48 14.80
N THR A 350 2.67 3.14 14.71
CA THR A 350 1.64 2.43 13.96
C THR A 350 0.25 2.68 14.53
N GLU A 351 0.08 2.53 15.85
CA GLU A 351 -1.20 2.80 16.53
C GLU A 351 -1.66 4.24 16.35
N MET A 352 -0.73 5.20 16.43
CA MET A 352 -1.04 6.61 16.22
C MET A 352 -1.54 6.88 14.80
N ILE A 353 -0.88 6.32 13.78
CA ILE A 353 -1.25 6.54 12.38
C ILE A 353 -2.55 5.80 12.03
N ASP A 354 -2.71 4.53 12.41
CA ASP A 354 -3.92 3.73 12.13
C ASP A 354 -5.17 4.36 12.76
N CYS A 355 -5.05 4.77 14.03
CA CYS A 355 -6.12 5.46 14.74
C CYS A 355 -6.47 6.79 14.05
N ALA A 356 -5.45 7.56 13.63
CA ALA A 356 -5.66 8.81 12.92
C ALA A 356 -6.33 8.58 11.56
N MET A 357 -5.87 7.62 10.76
CA MET A 357 -6.47 7.28 9.47
C MET A 357 -7.93 6.83 9.60
N SER A 358 -8.29 6.21 10.73
CA SER A 358 -9.65 5.73 10.99
C SER A 358 -10.60 6.84 11.47
N MET A 359 -10.12 7.83 12.20
CA MET A 359 -10.98 8.80 12.92
C MET A 359 -10.84 10.25 12.45
N MET A 360 -9.66 10.62 11.95
CA MET A 360 -9.26 11.98 11.68
C MET A 360 -9.18 12.25 10.17
N PRO A 361 -9.37 13.50 9.72
CA PRO A 361 -9.31 13.83 8.29
C PRO A 361 -7.89 13.71 7.72
N PRO A 362 -7.75 13.59 6.38
CA PRO A 362 -6.45 13.40 5.72
C PRO A 362 -5.40 14.46 6.06
N CYS A 363 -5.79 15.73 6.23
CA CYS A 363 -4.87 16.80 6.61
C CYS A 363 -4.29 16.62 8.04
N PHE A 364 -5.07 16.06 8.97
CA PHE A 364 -4.55 15.69 10.29
C PHE A 364 -3.54 14.55 10.16
N CYS A 365 -3.87 13.52 9.36
CA CYS A 365 -2.98 12.37 9.13
C CYS A 365 -1.65 12.81 8.49
N ALA A 366 -1.70 13.69 7.49
CA ALA A 366 -0.51 14.26 6.87
C ALA A 366 0.34 15.06 7.87
N ALA A 367 -0.30 15.87 8.73
CA ALA A 367 0.40 16.61 9.78
C ALA A 367 1.05 15.67 10.81
N LEU A 368 0.35 14.61 11.21
CA LEU A 368 0.86 13.60 12.14
C LEU A 368 2.07 12.86 11.56
N ILE A 369 1.96 12.32 10.35
CA ILE A 369 3.05 11.60 9.69
C ILE A 369 4.26 12.53 9.50
N SER A 370 4.02 13.76 9.03
CA SER A 370 5.08 14.77 8.90
C SER A 370 5.78 15.05 10.23
N GLN A 371 5.06 15.10 11.34
CA GLN A 371 5.65 15.34 12.65
C GLN A 371 6.40 14.11 13.21
N LEU A 372 5.93 12.90 12.92
CA LEU A 372 6.61 11.66 13.32
C LEU A 372 7.90 11.42 12.52
N MET A 373 7.93 11.88 11.26
CA MET A 373 9.11 11.82 10.38
C MET A 373 10.08 13.00 10.56
N ASP A 374 9.70 14.01 11.34
CA ASP A 374 10.59 15.09 11.76
C ASP A 374 11.40 14.63 12.99
N ILE A 375 12.65 14.21 12.73
CA ILE A 375 13.55 13.67 13.74
C ILE A 375 14.48 14.73 14.34
N GLU A 376 14.21 16.02 14.10
CA GLU A 376 15.02 17.15 14.58
C GLU A 376 16.49 17.13 14.10
N ARG A 377 16.81 16.33 13.08
CA ARG A 377 18.08 16.30 12.33
C ARG A 377 17.86 15.82 10.89
N SER A 378 18.83 16.04 10.01
CA SER A 378 18.73 15.64 8.61
C SER A 378 18.86 14.12 8.42
N TRP A 379 17.95 13.54 7.64
CA TRP A 379 18.08 12.18 7.10
C TRP A 379 19.29 12.08 6.16
N SER A 380 20.05 10.97 6.20
CA SER A 380 21.19 10.84 5.29
C SER A 380 20.78 10.78 3.83
N SER A 381 21.46 11.52 2.96
CA SER A 381 21.06 11.65 1.56
C SER A 381 22.11 11.15 0.57
N PRO A 382 21.73 10.87 -0.69
CA PRO A 382 22.69 10.61 -1.76
C PRO A 382 23.64 11.78 -1.99
N GLU A 383 23.25 13.00 -1.63
CA GLU A 383 24.15 14.16 -1.70
C GLU A 383 25.28 14.07 -0.67
N GLN A 384 25.00 13.54 0.52
CA GLN A 384 25.99 13.31 1.57
C GLN A 384 26.86 12.08 1.28
N TYR A 385 26.27 11.04 0.69
CA TYR A 385 26.94 9.77 0.39
C TYR A 385 26.73 9.36 -1.07
N PRO A 386 27.37 10.03 -2.04
CA PRO A 386 27.12 9.82 -3.47
C PRO A 386 27.53 8.43 -3.97
N ASP A 387 28.50 7.79 -3.30
CA ASP A 387 28.99 6.46 -3.65
C ASP A 387 28.10 5.33 -3.10
N LEU A 388 27.14 5.66 -2.23
CA LEU A 388 26.27 4.68 -1.62
C LEU A 388 24.96 4.54 -2.41
N PRO A 389 24.57 3.31 -2.78
CA PRO A 389 23.28 3.08 -3.39
C PRO A 389 22.14 3.23 -2.37
N VAL A 390 20.98 3.66 -2.86
CA VAL A 390 19.76 3.78 -2.06
C VAL A 390 18.93 2.50 -2.16
N ILE A 391 18.46 1.97 -1.04
CA ILE A 391 17.47 0.88 -1.00
C ILE A 391 16.08 1.45 -0.70
N SER A 392 15.09 1.10 -1.52
CA SER A 392 13.68 1.43 -1.28
C SER A 392 12.79 0.21 -1.54
N LYS A 393 11.58 0.26 -1.00
CA LYS A 393 10.49 -0.66 -1.36
C LYS A 393 9.97 -0.34 -2.77
N ILE A 394 9.51 -1.36 -3.48
CA ILE A 394 8.81 -1.22 -4.77
C ILE A 394 7.32 -1.09 -4.49
N HIS A 395 6.72 0.01 -4.92
CA HIS A 395 5.28 0.23 -4.84
C HIS A 395 4.55 -0.71 -5.81
N ASN A 396 4.02 -1.83 -5.31
CA ASN A 396 3.07 -2.65 -6.06
C ASN A 396 1.65 -2.23 -5.63
N LYS A 397 0.81 -1.74 -6.57
CA LYS A 397 -0.65 -1.71 -6.34
C LYS A 397 -1.06 -3.16 -6.02
N PRO A 398 -1.79 -3.45 -4.93
CA PRO A 398 -2.30 -4.80 -4.71
C PRO A 398 -3.22 -5.15 -5.88
N GLU A 399 -2.86 -6.19 -6.63
CA GLU A 399 -3.79 -6.82 -7.57
C GLU A 399 -5.00 -7.29 -6.74
N LYS A 400 -6.16 -6.64 -6.97
CA LYS A 400 -7.41 -7.00 -6.28
C LYS A 400 -7.85 -8.38 -6.80
N GLY A 401 -7.48 -9.42 -6.07
CA GLY A 401 -7.86 -10.79 -6.42
C GLY A 401 -7.44 -11.86 -5.42
N ASP A 402 -6.54 -11.57 -4.48
CA ASP A 402 -6.08 -12.58 -3.54
C ASP A 402 -6.10 -12.05 -2.11
N ASN A 403 -6.84 -12.74 -1.24
CA ASN A 403 -6.70 -12.66 0.21
C ASN A 403 -5.39 -13.32 0.69
N ASN A 404 -4.32 -13.26 -0.10
CA ASN A 404 -3.10 -14.03 0.12
C ASN A 404 -1.87 -13.11 0.12
N LEU A 405 -1.31 -12.89 1.32
CA LEU A 405 0.10 -12.57 1.62
C LEU A 405 0.82 -11.72 0.54
N SER A 406 0.60 -10.40 0.57
CA SER A 406 1.38 -9.46 -0.24
C SER A 406 2.87 -9.57 0.11
N VAL A 407 3.70 -10.00 -0.84
CA VAL A 407 5.16 -10.02 -0.67
C VAL A 407 5.75 -8.68 -1.06
N ASP A 408 6.45 -8.07 -0.12
CA ASP A 408 7.19 -6.83 -0.33
C ASP A 408 8.44 -7.08 -1.18
N LEU A 409 8.56 -6.36 -2.30
CA LEU A 409 9.74 -6.34 -3.15
C LEU A 409 10.51 -5.03 -2.96
N PHE A 410 11.82 -5.10 -3.16
CA PHE A 410 12.75 -3.99 -2.92
C PHE A 410 13.67 -3.80 -4.12
N GLN A 411 14.16 -2.57 -4.29
CA GLN A 411 15.08 -2.18 -5.34
C GLN A 411 16.22 -1.34 -4.77
N GLN A 412 17.41 -1.57 -5.32
CA GLN A 412 18.59 -0.74 -5.10
C GLN A 412 18.81 0.18 -6.32
N TYR A 413 19.02 1.46 -6.04
CA TYR A 413 19.36 2.52 -7.00
C TYR A 413 20.84 2.90 -6.83
N GLU A 414 21.62 2.88 -7.91
CA GLU A 414 23.02 3.33 -7.85
C GLU A 414 23.09 4.85 -7.64
N GLY A 415 24.06 5.31 -6.84
CA GLY A 415 24.24 6.74 -6.54
C GLY A 415 24.70 7.51 -7.78
N GLY A 416 23.89 8.47 -8.23
CA GLY A 416 24.26 9.39 -9.29
C GLY A 416 25.05 10.57 -8.72
N GLY A 417 26.37 10.54 -8.86
CA GLY A 417 27.22 11.71 -8.62
C GLY A 417 26.77 12.94 -9.42
N ASN A 418 26.94 14.11 -8.82
CA ASN A 418 26.41 15.41 -9.26
C ASN A 418 26.73 15.81 -10.73
N LYS A 419 25.77 16.54 -11.33
CA LYS A 419 25.70 17.19 -12.67
C LYS A 419 25.23 16.34 -13.84
N LYS A 420 23.91 16.34 -14.08
CA LYS A 420 23.30 15.94 -15.35
C LYS A 420 23.77 16.85 -16.50
N LEU A 421 24.61 16.33 -17.37
CA LEU A 421 24.68 16.78 -18.78
C LEU A 421 23.49 16.16 -19.54
N PRO A 422 22.87 16.87 -20.51
CA PRO A 422 21.76 16.31 -21.29
C PRO A 422 22.26 15.11 -22.10
N GLY A 423 21.68 13.93 -21.90
CA GLY A 423 21.91 12.75 -22.76
C GLY A 423 22.65 11.55 -22.15
N GLN A 424 22.87 11.48 -20.83
CA GLN A 424 23.44 10.28 -20.18
C GLN A 424 22.38 9.33 -19.59
N PRO A 425 22.69 8.02 -19.49
CA PRO A 425 21.70 6.96 -19.30
C PRO A 425 21.10 6.92 -17.89
N ARG A 426 19.88 6.38 -17.81
CA ARG A 426 19.06 6.19 -16.60
C ARG A 426 19.87 5.54 -15.46
N LEU A 427 19.62 5.98 -14.21
CA LEU A 427 20.05 5.29 -12.98
C LEU A 427 19.93 3.77 -13.14
N GLN A 428 21.05 3.07 -13.03
CA GLN A 428 21.08 1.62 -13.19
C GLN A 428 20.32 0.99 -12.01
N LYS A 429 19.23 0.31 -12.34
CA LYS A 429 18.34 -0.33 -11.38
C LYS A 429 18.74 -1.79 -11.22
N SER A 430 18.92 -2.22 -9.97
CA SER A 430 19.04 -3.65 -9.67
C SER A 430 17.73 -4.40 -9.96
N VAL A 431 17.85 -5.71 -10.20
CA VAL A 431 16.70 -6.63 -10.27
C VAL A 431 15.95 -6.60 -8.93
N PRO A 432 14.61 -6.56 -8.92
CA PRO A 432 13.82 -6.65 -7.69
C PRO A 432 14.22 -7.86 -6.84
N PHE A 433 14.28 -7.66 -5.53
CA PHE A 433 14.62 -8.72 -4.58
C PHE A 433 13.73 -8.65 -3.34
N THR A 434 13.69 -9.73 -2.58
CA THR A 434 13.00 -9.77 -1.28
C THR A 434 13.96 -9.46 -0.15
N LEU A 435 13.49 -8.69 0.83
CA LEU A 435 14.28 -8.25 1.97
C LEU A 435 13.78 -8.87 3.27
N LYS A 436 14.68 -9.11 4.21
CA LYS A 436 14.36 -9.31 5.63
C LYS A 436 15.16 -8.29 6.44
N TYR A 437 14.47 -7.63 7.36
CA TYR A 437 15.08 -6.69 8.29
C TYR A 437 15.76 -7.52 9.39
N HIS A 438 17.02 -7.23 9.70
CA HIS A 438 17.70 -7.86 10.81
C HIS A 438 17.11 -7.31 12.11
N GLN A 439 16.47 -8.18 12.90
CA GLN A 439 15.93 -7.86 14.23
C GLN A 439 14.92 -6.69 14.30
N ALA A 440 14.24 -6.37 13.20
CA ALA A 440 13.34 -5.23 13.10
C ALA A 440 12.03 -5.58 12.36
N ASN A 441 10.97 -4.79 12.59
CA ASN A 441 9.65 -5.01 12.01
C ASN A 441 9.25 -3.89 11.05
N PRO A 442 8.97 -4.20 9.76
CA PRO A 442 8.60 -3.18 8.78
C PRO A 442 7.27 -2.53 9.15
N LEU A 443 7.19 -1.20 9.06
CA LEU A 443 5.90 -0.52 9.08
C LEU A 443 5.12 -0.85 7.79
N PRO A 444 3.80 -1.08 7.89
CA PRO A 444 2.95 -1.20 6.70
C PRO A 444 3.07 0.04 5.81
N GLU A 445 3.33 -0.18 4.54
CA GLU A 445 3.66 0.88 3.58
C GLU A 445 2.56 1.92 3.40
N HIS A 446 1.29 1.50 3.48
CA HIS A 446 0.16 2.41 3.33
C HIS A 446 0.18 3.55 4.37
N LEU A 447 0.81 3.33 5.54
CA LEU A 447 0.91 4.30 6.63
C LEU A 447 1.75 5.52 6.29
N LEU A 448 2.76 5.38 5.43
CA LEU A 448 3.69 6.45 5.06
C LEU A 448 3.51 6.92 3.61
N SER A 449 2.49 6.41 2.91
CA SER A 449 2.25 6.67 1.48
C SER A 449 2.04 8.15 1.12
N SER A 450 1.63 8.98 2.07
CA SER A 450 1.40 10.42 1.89
C SER A 450 2.63 11.29 2.19
N TRP A 451 3.68 10.73 2.79
CA TRP A 451 4.89 11.45 3.13
C TRP A 451 5.96 11.28 2.05
N LYS A 452 6.69 12.36 1.77
CA LYS A 452 7.75 12.40 0.76
C LYS A 452 9.07 12.78 1.39
N TRP A 453 10.13 12.13 0.92
CA TRP A 453 11.48 12.48 1.32
C TRP A 453 12.03 13.57 0.41
N GLU A 454 12.55 14.67 0.98
CA GLU A 454 13.05 15.81 0.20
C GLU A 454 14.18 15.43 -0.78
N ASN A 455 15.03 14.48 -0.38
CA ASN A 455 16.15 13.98 -1.19
C ASN A 455 15.83 12.63 -1.84
N GLU A 456 14.55 12.31 -2.02
CA GLU A 456 14.13 11.11 -2.73
C GLU A 456 14.79 11.09 -4.12
N PRO A 457 15.61 10.08 -4.44
CA PRO A 457 16.29 10.03 -5.72
C PRO A 457 15.28 10.20 -6.84
N GLU A 458 15.63 10.95 -7.87
CA GLU A 458 14.92 10.94 -9.15
C GLU A 458 15.11 9.56 -9.82
N GLY A 459 14.60 8.49 -9.20
CA GLY A 459 14.10 7.36 -9.95
C GLY A 459 12.98 7.87 -10.88
N PRO A 460 12.43 7.04 -11.76
CA PRO A 460 11.12 7.36 -12.30
C PRO A 460 10.20 7.53 -11.10
N CYS A 461 10.00 8.78 -10.68
CA CYS A 461 9.02 9.17 -9.71
C CYS A 461 7.77 8.43 -10.17
N HIS A 462 7.28 7.49 -9.37
CA HIS A 462 5.96 6.94 -9.60
C HIS A 462 4.89 7.99 -9.20
N GLN A 463 5.21 9.29 -9.30
CA GLN A 463 4.32 10.29 -9.89
C GLN A 463 4.36 10.27 -11.44
N VAL A 464 4.47 9.11 -12.06
CA VAL A 464 3.52 8.85 -13.13
C VAL A 464 2.45 8.04 -12.43
N SER A 465 1.39 8.74 -12.03
CA SER A 465 0.12 8.05 -11.92
C SER A 465 -0.12 7.43 -13.29
N TYR A 466 0.30 6.18 -13.45
CA TYR A 466 -0.18 5.35 -14.53
C TYR A 466 -1.65 5.14 -14.17
N PHE A 467 -2.50 5.88 -14.87
CA PHE A 467 -3.93 5.63 -14.80
C PHE A 467 -4.19 4.43 -15.69
N ASP A 468 -4.99 3.52 -15.16
CA ASP A 468 -5.39 2.32 -15.87
C ASP A 468 -6.51 2.77 -16.83
N TRP A 469 -6.22 2.77 -18.13
CA TRP A 469 -7.18 3.12 -19.18
C TRP A 469 -7.68 1.85 -19.85
N VAL A 470 -8.94 1.84 -20.29
CA VAL A 470 -9.43 0.78 -21.19
C VAL A 470 -8.70 0.94 -22.52
N TRP A 471 -8.19 -0.16 -23.08
CA TRP A 471 -7.55 -0.16 -24.39
C TRP A 471 -8.50 0.45 -25.43
N PRO A 472 -8.12 1.55 -26.11
CA PRO A 472 -9.07 2.36 -26.88
C PRO A 472 -9.93 1.60 -27.89
N PRO A 473 -9.41 0.60 -28.63
CA PRO A 473 -10.20 -0.24 -29.52
C PRO A 473 -11.39 -0.96 -28.86
N CYS A 474 -11.26 -1.40 -27.60
CA CYS A 474 -12.35 -2.05 -26.87
C CYS A 474 -13.53 -1.10 -26.67
N GLU A 475 -13.26 0.13 -26.25
CA GLU A 475 -14.31 1.16 -26.08
C GLU A 475 -14.88 1.59 -27.42
N ALA A 476 -14.02 1.90 -28.39
CA ALA A 476 -14.46 2.37 -29.70
C ALA A 476 -15.44 1.37 -30.37
N LEU A 477 -15.17 0.06 -30.25
CA LEU A 477 -16.05 -0.97 -30.76
C LEU A 477 -17.39 -1.02 -30.02
N LEU A 478 -17.37 -0.98 -28.69
CA LEU A 478 -18.58 -1.03 -27.86
C LEU A 478 -19.49 0.18 -28.12
N PHE A 479 -18.94 1.39 -28.07
CA PHE A 479 -19.69 2.62 -28.30
C PHE A 479 -20.13 2.78 -29.76
N GLY A 480 -19.31 2.36 -30.72
CA GLY A 480 -19.71 2.30 -32.13
C GLY A 480 -20.92 1.38 -32.34
N SER A 481 -20.93 0.23 -31.66
CA SER A 481 -22.07 -0.70 -31.70
C SER A 481 -23.30 -0.14 -30.98
N ALA A 482 -23.12 0.65 -29.91
CA ALA A 482 -24.22 1.37 -29.25
C ALA A 482 -24.87 2.39 -30.21
N TYR A 483 -24.05 3.12 -30.97
CA TYR A 483 -24.53 4.06 -31.98
C TYR A 483 -25.30 3.36 -33.10
N GLU A 484 -24.78 2.23 -33.62
CA GLU A 484 -25.49 1.38 -34.59
C GLU A 484 -26.83 0.88 -34.03
N ALA A 485 -26.83 0.36 -32.79
CA ALA A 485 -28.04 -0.13 -32.12
C ALA A 485 -29.10 0.98 -31.98
N SER A 486 -28.70 2.20 -31.62
CA SER A 486 -29.62 3.34 -31.51
C SER A 486 -30.28 3.68 -32.85
N ARG A 487 -29.57 3.58 -33.98
CA ARG A 487 -30.17 3.77 -35.32
C ARG A 487 -31.16 2.69 -35.70
N MET A 488 -30.94 1.46 -35.23
CA MET A 488 -31.71 0.28 -35.60
C MET A 488 -32.94 0.07 -34.71
N ALA A 489 -32.86 0.52 -33.46
CA ALA A 489 -33.96 0.43 -32.49
C ALA A 489 -35.19 1.20 -32.97
N VAL A 490 -36.32 0.48 -33.06
CA VAL A 490 -37.60 1.05 -33.53
C VAL A 490 -38.37 1.59 -32.34
N THR A 491 -38.36 2.91 -32.16
CA THR A 491 -39.24 3.58 -31.20
C THR A 491 -40.66 3.59 -31.72
N ARG A 492 -41.55 2.88 -31.03
CA ARG A 492 -42.99 2.97 -31.28
C ARG A 492 -43.50 4.22 -30.58
N SER A 493 -44.18 5.10 -31.31
CA SER A 493 -44.79 6.27 -30.68
C SER A 493 -45.82 5.82 -29.64
N ASN A 494 -45.69 6.33 -28.41
CA ASN A 494 -46.68 6.13 -27.35
C ASN A 494 -47.87 7.09 -27.49
N GLU A 495 -47.89 7.99 -28.48
CA GLU A 495 -49.03 8.87 -28.69
C GLU A 495 -50.20 8.05 -29.25
N PRO A 496 -51.32 7.91 -28.52
CA PRO A 496 -52.45 7.18 -29.01
C PRO A 496 -53.05 7.89 -30.22
N VAL A 497 -53.21 7.15 -31.33
CA VAL A 497 -53.89 7.66 -32.52
C VAL A 497 -55.40 7.52 -32.29
N SER A 498 -56.09 8.64 -32.41
CA SER A 498 -57.54 8.68 -32.31
C SER A 498 -58.17 8.06 -33.55
N SER A 499 -58.96 7.01 -33.39
CA SER A 499 -59.59 6.29 -34.51
C SER A 499 -61.05 5.96 -34.20
N PRO A 500 -61.93 5.81 -35.20
CA PRO A 500 -63.32 5.41 -34.98
C PRO A 500 -63.41 4.04 -34.30
N PHE A 501 -64.39 3.88 -33.42
CA PHE A 501 -64.67 2.61 -32.75
C PHE A 501 -65.25 1.59 -33.74
N GLU A 502 -64.55 0.47 -33.90
CA GLU A 502 -64.92 -0.62 -34.82
C GLU A 502 -65.07 -1.98 -34.11
N GLY A 503 -65.13 -2.00 -32.77
CA GLY A 503 -65.44 -3.20 -31.98
C GLY A 503 -64.48 -3.56 -30.84
N SER A 504 -63.30 -2.92 -30.76
CA SER A 504 -62.36 -3.07 -29.63
C SER A 504 -62.10 -1.73 -28.96
N LEU A 505 -62.02 -1.68 -27.63
CA LEU A 505 -61.86 -0.43 -26.87
C LEU A 505 -60.41 0.05 -26.73
N TYR A 506 -59.41 -0.79 -27.07
CA TYR A 506 -57.97 -0.50 -26.90
C TYR A 506 -57.65 0.24 -25.58
N ASP A 507 -56.97 1.40 -25.63
CA ASP A 507 -56.60 2.20 -24.45
C ASP A 507 -57.73 3.16 -23.97
N GLY A 508 -58.96 2.91 -24.39
CA GLY A 508 -60.16 3.64 -23.98
C GLY A 508 -60.62 4.71 -24.97
N ILE A 509 -61.71 5.40 -24.60
CA ILE A 509 -62.39 6.40 -25.43
C ILE A 509 -61.57 7.70 -25.47
N ASP A 510 -61.34 8.23 -26.67
CA ASP A 510 -60.87 9.59 -26.84
C ASP A 510 -62.06 10.55 -26.75
N VAL A 511 -62.30 11.04 -25.53
CA VAL A 511 -63.39 11.95 -25.19
C VAL A 511 -63.35 13.23 -26.05
N LYS A 512 -62.17 13.78 -26.33
CA LYS A 512 -62.05 15.04 -27.11
C LYS A 512 -62.37 14.82 -28.59
N ALA A 513 -61.92 13.72 -29.18
CA ALA A 513 -62.25 13.39 -30.57
C ALA A 513 -63.73 13.00 -30.72
N THR A 514 -64.27 12.24 -29.77
CA THR A 514 -65.68 11.84 -29.72
C THR A 514 -66.61 13.05 -29.62
N ILE A 515 -66.35 13.98 -28.70
CA ILE A 515 -67.14 15.22 -28.56
C ILE A 515 -67.11 16.04 -29.86
N ARG A 516 -65.93 16.18 -30.49
CA ARG A 516 -65.80 16.89 -31.77
C ARG A 516 -66.60 16.25 -32.90
N SER A 517 -66.65 14.92 -32.97
CA SER A 517 -67.46 14.19 -33.96
C SER A 517 -68.96 14.41 -33.74
N VAL A 518 -69.41 14.43 -32.47
CA VAL A 518 -70.80 14.72 -32.12
C VAL A 518 -71.17 16.16 -32.48
N ILE A 519 -70.32 17.14 -32.16
CA ILE A 519 -70.55 18.56 -32.52
C ILE A 519 -70.63 18.76 -34.04
N LYS A 520 -69.86 17.99 -34.82
CA LYS A 520 -69.89 18.02 -36.29
C LYS A 520 -71.04 17.22 -36.91
N GLY A 521 -71.91 16.59 -36.11
CA GLY A 521 -73.06 15.82 -36.57
C GLY A 521 -72.75 14.40 -37.07
N GLU A 522 -71.50 13.95 -36.97
CA GLU A 522 -71.04 12.66 -37.49
C GLU A 522 -71.36 11.48 -36.55
N LYS A 523 -71.60 11.74 -35.26
CA LYS A 523 -72.00 10.77 -34.21
C LYS A 523 -71.09 9.54 -34.09
N LYS A 524 -69.79 9.65 -34.40
CA LYS A 524 -68.83 8.54 -34.26
C LYS A 524 -68.15 8.59 -32.90
N ILE A 525 -67.99 7.42 -32.28
CA ILE A 525 -67.19 7.24 -31.06
C ILE A 525 -65.74 7.03 -31.48
N TYR A 526 -64.81 7.78 -30.87
CA TYR A 526 -63.38 7.65 -31.12
C TYR A 526 -62.69 6.97 -29.94
N ILE A 527 -61.75 6.09 -30.26
CA ILE A 527 -60.93 5.33 -29.31
C ILE A 527 -59.45 5.61 -29.55
N ARG A 528 -58.66 5.43 -28.49
CA ARG A 528 -57.21 5.55 -28.49
C ARG A 528 -56.58 4.23 -28.94
N LYS A 529 -56.13 4.15 -30.21
CA LYS A 529 -55.32 3.04 -30.70
C LYS A 529 -53.83 3.30 -30.40
N PRO A 530 -53.05 2.28 -29.98
CA PRO A 530 -51.60 2.39 -29.94
C PRO A 530 -51.07 2.76 -31.34
N SER A 531 -50.19 3.76 -31.43
CA SER A 531 -49.63 4.16 -32.72
C SER A 531 -48.75 3.06 -33.32
N SER A 532 -48.99 2.75 -34.60
CA SER A 532 -48.09 1.91 -35.40
C SER A 532 -47.01 2.73 -36.12
N ALA A 533 -46.98 4.06 -35.92
CA ALA A 533 -45.99 4.92 -36.55
C ALA A 533 -44.60 4.66 -35.95
N LYS A 534 -43.66 4.27 -36.82
CA LYS A 534 -42.24 4.15 -36.48
C LYS A 534 -41.63 5.56 -36.50
N LYS A 535 -41.04 6.01 -35.40
CA LYS A 535 -40.25 7.24 -35.38
C LYS A 535 -38.84 6.89 -35.83
N THR A 536 -38.35 7.52 -36.91
CA THR A 536 -36.96 7.38 -37.32
C THR A 536 -36.10 8.22 -36.38
N PHE A 537 -35.14 7.59 -35.70
CA PHE A 537 -34.24 8.29 -34.79
C PHE A 537 -32.88 8.51 -35.43
N ILE A 538 -32.33 9.72 -35.28
CA ILE A 538 -30.98 10.06 -35.68
C ILE A 538 -30.20 10.33 -34.40
N PRO A 539 -29.27 9.45 -33.99
CA PRO A 539 -28.54 9.63 -32.75
C PRO A 539 -27.71 10.91 -32.78
N ASP A 540 -27.83 11.70 -31.71
CA ASP A 540 -27.01 12.88 -31.48
C ASP A 540 -25.60 12.44 -31.09
N GLY A 541 -24.62 12.70 -31.96
CA GLY A 541 -23.23 12.33 -31.73
C GLY A 541 -22.57 13.09 -30.56
N LYS A 542 -23.15 14.20 -30.09
CA LYS A 542 -22.66 14.97 -28.93
C LYS A 542 -23.38 14.59 -27.64
N LYS A 543 -24.68 14.30 -27.73
CA LYS A 543 -25.52 13.89 -26.60
C LYS A 543 -26.15 12.50 -26.86
N PRO A 544 -25.33 11.43 -26.93
CA PRO A 544 -25.82 10.10 -27.26
C PRO A 544 -26.79 9.60 -26.19
N GLU A 545 -27.73 8.75 -26.60
CA GLU A 545 -28.68 8.11 -25.67
C GLU A 545 -27.97 7.01 -24.88
N PRO A 546 -28.31 6.85 -23.59
CA PRO A 546 -27.75 5.76 -22.81
C PRO A 546 -28.21 4.41 -23.39
N SER A 547 -27.25 3.51 -23.56
CA SER A 547 -27.45 2.20 -24.15
C SER A 547 -27.04 1.11 -23.18
N VAL A 548 -27.78 0.01 -23.16
CA VAL A 548 -27.58 -1.10 -22.23
C VAL A 548 -27.33 -2.37 -23.02
N PHE A 549 -26.18 -3.00 -22.83
CA PHE A 549 -25.89 -4.32 -23.37
C PHE A 549 -26.03 -5.37 -22.27
N ILE A 550 -26.76 -6.44 -22.59
CA ILE A 550 -26.85 -7.67 -21.80
C ILE A 550 -26.33 -8.79 -22.69
N PHE A 551 -25.18 -9.38 -22.35
CA PHE A 551 -24.53 -10.38 -23.19
C PHE A 551 -24.94 -11.81 -22.83
N GLY A 552 -25.30 -12.08 -21.57
CA GLY A 552 -25.71 -13.41 -21.11
C GLY A 552 -25.41 -13.65 -19.64
N GLU A 553 -25.56 -14.88 -19.18
CA GLU A 553 -25.16 -15.32 -17.84
C GLU A 553 -23.78 -15.98 -17.89
N THR A 554 -22.95 -15.67 -16.90
CA THR A 554 -21.66 -16.34 -16.70
C THR A 554 -21.89 -17.73 -16.09
N PRO A 555 -21.00 -18.72 -16.37
CA PRO A 555 -21.01 -20.01 -15.67
C PRO A 555 -21.09 -19.84 -14.14
N ALA A 556 -21.81 -20.73 -13.46
CA ALA A 556 -22.10 -20.65 -12.02
C ALA A 556 -20.85 -20.58 -11.12
N ASP A 557 -19.69 -20.99 -11.65
CA ASP A 557 -18.44 -21.14 -10.93
C ASP A 557 -17.62 -19.84 -10.83
N ILE A 558 -18.03 -18.78 -11.55
CA ILE A 558 -17.32 -17.51 -11.62
C ILE A 558 -18.16 -16.42 -10.96
N LYS A 559 -17.57 -15.69 -10.00
CA LYS A 559 -18.23 -14.57 -9.33
C LYS A 559 -17.97 -13.26 -10.11
N PRO A 560 -18.99 -12.67 -10.75
CA PRO A 560 -18.85 -11.36 -11.39
C PRO A 560 -18.78 -10.22 -10.36
N ALA A 561 -18.15 -9.12 -10.75
CA ALA A 561 -18.00 -7.90 -9.97
C ALA A 561 -18.60 -6.70 -10.71
N TRP A 562 -19.01 -5.68 -9.96
CA TRP A 562 -19.39 -4.38 -10.51
C TRP A 562 -18.15 -3.53 -10.80
N SER A 563 -18.11 -2.88 -11.96
CA SER A 563 -17.04 -1.99 -12.38
C SER A 563 -17.62 -0.69 -12.92
N LEU A 564 -17.19 0.43 -12.31
CA LEU A 564 -17.56 1.78 -12.71
C LEU A 564 -16.37 2.42 -13.42
N LEU A 565 -16.56 2.83 -14.68
CA LEU A 565 -15.54 3.57 -15.42
C LEU A 565 -15.85 5.06 -15.34
N ILE A 566 -14.82 5.87 -15.08
CA ILE A 566 -14.92 7.32 -15.09
C ILE A 566 -14.44 7.90 -16.42
N ALA A 567 -14.91 9.09 -16.79
CA ALA A 567 -14.55 9.78 -18.02
C ALA A 567 -13.10 10.30 -18.06
N GLY A 568 -12.38 10.25 -16.94
CA GLY A 568 -10.99 10.67 -16.79
C GLY A 568 -10.71 11.26 -15.40
N THR A 569 -9.43 11.40 -15.05
CA THR A 569 -8.97 11.82 -13.71
C THR A 569 -8.46 13.25 -13.64
N ASN A 570 -8.38 13.96 -14.77
CA ASN A 570 -7.90 15.34 -14.88
C ASN A 570 -8.82 16.23 -15.76
N LEU A 571 -10.14 16.03 -15.67
CA LEU A 571 -11.13 16.67 -16.55
C LEU A 571 -11.07 18.21 -16.46
N ARG A 572 -10.91 18.75 -15.24
CA ARG A 572 -10.89 20.20 -14.97
C ARG A 572 -9.89 20.98 -15.83
N SER A 573 -8.74 20.38 -16.14
CA SER A 573 -7.68 21.02 -16.94
C SER A 573 -8.11 21.28 -18.40
N TYR A 574 -9.09 20.52 -18.89
CA TYR A 574 -9.57 20.56 -20.27
C TYR A 574 -10.96 21.21 -20.43
N ILE A 575 -11.64 21.49 -19.32
CA ILE A 575 -12.96 22.14 -19.29
C ILE A 575 -12.81 23.66 -19.45
N ARG A 576 -13.69 24.24 -20.28
CA ARG A 576 -13.76 25.69 -20.52
C ARG A 576 -14.61 26.37 -19.44
N ASP A 577 -15.79 25.82 -19.15
CA ASP A 577 -16.66 26.32 -18.08
C ASP A 577 -16.29 25.71 -16.72
N LYS A 578 -15.20 26.23 -16.15
CA LYS A 578 -14.71 25.80 -14.83
C LYS A 578 -15.71 26.08 -13.71
N SER A 579 -16.54 27.11 -13.86
CA SER A 579 -17.51 27.49 -12.82
C SER A 579 -18.60 26.42 -12.69
N ALA A 580 -19.21 26.03 -13.81
CA ALA A 580 -20.25 24.99 -13.82
C ALA A 580 -19.68 23.61 -13.41
N TYR A 581 -18.45 23.31 -13.80
CA TYR A 581 -17.75 22.10 -13.34
C TYR A 581 -17.51 22.11 -11.83
N ASP A 582 -16.91 23.17 -11.29
CA ASP A 582 -16.59 23.28 -9.87
C ASP A 582 -17.86 23.26 -9.00
N GLU A 583 -18.98 23.82 -9.49
CA GLU A 583 -20.29 23.72 -8.84
C GLU A 583 -20.82 22.27 -8.82
N THR A 584 -20.75 21.58 -9.95
CA THR A 584 -21.16 20.17 -10.05
C THR A 584 -20.33 19.29 -9.13
N VAL A 585 -19.01 19.50 -9.12
CA VAL A 585 -18.08 18.75 -8.28
C VAL A 585 -18.35 18.98 -6.81
N ARG A 586 -18.59 20.24 -6.39
CA ARG A 586 -18.96 20.55 -5.01
C ARG A 586 -20.26 19.88 -4.58
N LYS A 587 -21.20 19.70 -5.51
CA LYS A 587 -22.52 19.15 -5.23
C LYS A 587 -22.55 17.61 -5.18
N TYR A 588 -21.82 16.95 -6.06
CA TYR A 588 -21.94 15.50 -6.28
C TYR A 588 -20.62 14.72 -6.18
N GLY A 589 -19.47 15.37 -6.39
CA GLY A 589 -18.13 14.76 -6.41
C GLY A 589 -17.42 14.89 -7.76
N ASP A 590 -16.22 14.34 -7.87
CA ASP A 590 -15.35 14.49 -9.04
C ASP A 590 -15.33 13.27 -9.99
N CYS A 591 -16.00 12.17 -9.62
CA CYS A 591 -16.03 10.95 -10.41
C CYS A 591 -17.23 10.95 -11.38
N PHE A 592 -17.02 11.43 -12.62
CA PHE A 592 -18.00 11.37 -13.70
C PHE A 592 -18.03 9.97 -14.33
N VAL A 593 -19.06 9.18 -14.04
CA VAL A 593 -19.14 7.76 -14.42
C VAL A 593 -19.59 7.59 -15.88
N SER A 594 -18.67 7.28 -16.79
CA SER A 594 -18.96 7.10 -18.23
C SER A 594 -19.69 5.78 -18.52
N SER A 595 -19.43 4.73 -17.74
CA SER A 595 -20.14 3.46 -17.84
C SER A 595 -20.19 2.68 -16.52
N ILE A 596 -21.24 1.88 -16.38
CA ILE A 596 -21.41 0.94 -15.26
C ILE A 596 -21.52 -0.45 -15.86
N SER A 597 -20.71 -1.38 -15.38
CA SER A 597 -20.62 -2.71 -15.95
C SER A 597 -20.58 -3.78 -14.90
N ARG A 598 -21.02 -4.98 -15.30
CA ARG A 598 -20.82 -6.21 -14.55
C ARG A 598 -19.83 -7.06 -15.34
N VAL A 599 -18.70 -7.38 -14.72
CA VAL A 599 -17.55 -8.02 -15.36
C VAL A 599 -17.14 -9.27 -14.60
N PHE A 600 -16.49 -10.21 -15.27
CA PHE A 600 -15.69 -11.24 -14.62
C PHE A 600 -14.27 -11.22 -15.15
N TYR A 601 -13.31 -11.42 -14.25
CA TYR A 601 -11.89 -11.38 -14.57
C TYR A 601 -11.41 -12.74 -15.07
N GLN A 602 -10.49 -12.73 -16.02
CA GLN A 602 -9.86 -13.92 -16.56
C GLN A 602 -8.38 -13.67 -16.80
N GLU A 603 -7.59 -14.74 -16.86
CA GLU A 603 -6.16 -14.59 -17.13
C GLU A 603 -5.94 -14.04 -18.55
N ALA A 604 -5.06 -13.05 -18.67
CA ALA A 604 -4.69 -12.49 -19.96
C ALA A 604 -3.98 -13.54 -20.83
N PRO A 605 -4.25 -13.61 -22.14
CA PRO A 605 -3.50 -14.45 -23.07
C PRO A 605 -1.99 -14.22 -22.93
N SER A 606 -1.20 -15.30 -23.00
CA SER A 606 0.25 -15.27 -22.73
C SER A 606 1.01 -14.25 -23.60
N GLN A 607 0.48 -13.95 -24.79
CA GLN A 607 1.04 -12.96 -25.73
C GLN A 607 0.94 -11.52 -25.21
N ILE A 608 -0.10 -11.20 -24.43
CA ILE A 608 -0.40 -9.84 -23.98
C ILE A 608 -0.26 -9.67 -22.46
N LYS A 609 -0.07 -10.76 -21.72
CA LYS A 609 -0.01 -10.80 -20.24
C LYS A 609 0.97 -9.80 -19.62
N ASN A 610 2.10 -9.52 -20.29
CA ASN A 610 3.11 -8.58 -19.79
C ASN A 610 2.79 -7.10 -20.10
N TYR A 611 1.70 -6.84 -20.83
CA TYR A 611 1.35 -5.51 -21.35
C TYR A 611 -0.01 -5.00 -20.84
N VAL A 612 -0.76 -5.84 -20.12
CA VAL A 612 -2.12 -5.55 -19.66
C VAL A 612 -2.18 -5.64 -18.13
N ASP A 613 -2.86 -4.69 -17.50
CA ASP A 613 -3.06 -4.69 -16.05
C ASP A 613 -4.22 -5.57 -15.62
N SER A 614 -5.27 -5.62 -16.43
CA SER A 614 -6.34 -6.58 -16.22
C SER A 614 -7.03 -6.92 -17.52
N TYR A 615 -7.54 -8.15 -17.56
CA TYR A 615 -8.31 -8.68 -18.65
C TYR A 615 -9.62 -9.22 -18.09
N SER A 616 -10.73 -8.71 -18.62
CA SER A 616 -12.06 -9.03 -18.12
C SER A 616 -13.07 -9.15 -19.25
N MET A 617 -14.17 -9.83 -18.95
CA MET A 617 -15.29 -10.03 -19.87
C MET A 617 -16.55 -9.40 -19.30
N LEU A 618 -17.27 -8.66 -20.15
CA LEU A 618 -18.55 -8.05 -19.79
C LEU A 618 -19.67 -9.11 -19.79
N GLU A 619 -20.43 -9.15 -18.69
CA GLU A 619 -21.78 -9.75 -18.64
C GLU A 619 -22.83 -8.76 -19.16
N GLY A 620 -22.65 -7.49 -18.80
CA GLY A 620 -23.47 -6.39 -19.28
C GLY A 620 -22.90 -5.04 -18.88
N ILE A 621 -23.36 -4.01 -19.57
CA ILE A 621 -22.86 -2.64 -19.42
C ILE A 621 -23.96 -1.63 -19.74
N THR A 622 -24.03 -0.58 -18.94
CA THR A 622 -24.76 0.65 -19.21
C THR A 622 -23.74 1.70 -19.61
N ALA A 623 -23.83 2.14 -20.85
CA ALA A 623 -22.98 3.18 -21.43
C ALA A 623 -23.79 4.49 -21.50
N PHE A 624 -23.30 5.55 -20.87
CA PHE A 624 -24.00 6.83 -20.77
C PHE A 624 -23.67 7.83 -21.88
N GLY A 625 -22.62 7.56 -22.67
CA GLY A 625 -21.92 8.62 -23.36
C GLY A 625 -21.13 8.21 -24.60
N SER A 626 -20.21 9.10 -24.97
CA SER A 626 -19.23 8.91 -26.04
C SER A 626 -18.02 8.12 -25.52
N PRO A 627 -17.26 7.40 -26.37
CA PRO A 627 -16.01 6.77 -25.94
C PRO A 627 -15.04 7.86 -25.46
N CYS A 628 -14.64 7.78 -24.20
CA CYS A 628 -13.73 8.73 -23.57
C CYS A 628 -12.35 8.09 -23.51
N ILE A 629 -11.64 8.11 -24.64
CA ILE A 629 -10.35 7.43 -24.78
C ILE A 629 -9.24 8.14 -23.98
N ASN A 630 -9.43 9.44 -23.71
CA ASN A 630 -8.53 10.27 -22.92
C ASN A 630 -9.31 11.34 -22.15
N ALA A 631 -8.65 11.98 -21.19
CA ALA A 631 -9.25 12.98 -20.31
C ALA A 631 -9.78 14.21 -21.06
N ARG A 632 -9.19 14.57 -22.21
CA ARG A 632 -9.67 15.69 -23.04
C ARG A 632 -11.00 15.38 -23.71
N GLN A 633 -11.16 14.16 -24.23
CA GLN A 633 -12.44 13.71 -24.77
C GLN A 633 -13.50 13.57 -23.69
N GLY A 634 -13.11 13.05 -22.51
CA GLY A 634 -13.98 13.02 -21.33
C GLY A 634 -14.47 14.40 -20.94
N ALA A 635 -13.56 15.38 -20.87
CA ALA A 635 -13.88 16.77 -20.52
C ALA A 635 -14.84 17.41 -21.53
N GLN A 636 -14.59 17.21 -22.83
CA GLN A 636 -15.48 17.71 -23.88
C GLN A 636 -16.86 17.07 -23.78
N TRP A 637 -16.93 15.76 -23.53
CA TRP A 637 -18.21 15.04 -23.41
C TRP A 637 -19.04 15.52 -22.23
N VAL A 638 -18.45 15.67 -21.04
CA VAL A 638 -19.19 16.14 -19.85
C VAL A 638 -19.64 17.59 -20.02
N GLU A 639 -18.80 18.45 -20.63
CA GLU A 639 -19.12 19.85 -20.90
C GLU A 639 -20.23 19.99 -21.96
N ASP A 640 -20.13 19.26 -23.07
CA ASP A 640 -21.16 19.24 -24.12
C ASP A 640 -22.53 18.79 -23.59
N ASN A 641 -22.56 18.07 -22.46
CA ASN A 641 -23.76 17.54 -21.82
C ASN A 641 -24.14 18.24 -20.51
N ASP A 642 -23.65 19.46 -20.30
CA ASP A 642 -24.03 20.29 -19.15
C ASP A 642 -23.82 19.56 -17.81
N PHE A 643 -22.79 18.70 -17.74
CA PHE A 643 -22.41 17.88 -16.57
C PHE A 643 -23.51 16.98 -16.02
N SER A 644 -24.53 16.66 -16.83
CA SER A 644 -25.77 15.99 -16.37
C SER A 644 -26.07 14.67 -17.07
N SER A 645 -25.24 14.22 -18.01
CA SER A 645 -25.42 12.99 -18.79
C SER A 645 -25.04 11.71 -18.06
N CYS A 646 -24.45 11.79 -16.86
CA CYS A 646 -24.00 10.63 -16.11
C CYS A 646 -24.08 10.81 -14.59
N PRO A 647 -23.98 9.72 -13.83
CA PRO A 647 -23.78 9.78 -12.38
C PRO A 647 -22.46 10.44 -12.04
N VAL A 648 -22.51 11.34 -11.06
CA VAL A 648 -21.33 12.00 -10.50
C VAL A 648 -21.22 11.60 -9.04
N LEU A 649 -20.08 11.03 -8.66
CA LEU A 649 -19.85 10.44 -7.33
C LEU A 649 -18.59 11.03 -6.69
N ASN A 650 -18.48 10.90 -5.36
CA ASN A 650 -17.25 11.21 -4.63
C ASN A 650 -16.21 10.08 -4.68
N TYR A 651 -16.64 8.84 -4.97
CA TYR A 651 -15.78 7.67 -5.11
C TYR A 651 -16.51 6.57 -5.88
N THR A 652 -15.75 5.70 -6.54
CA THR A 652 -16.26 4.66 -7.43
C THR A 652 -16.52 3.35 -6.69
N SER A 653 -17.71 3.22 -6.10
CA SER A 653 -18.22 1.96 -5.53
C SER A 653 -19.66 1.71 -5.95
N ILE A 654 -20.09 0.44 -5.95
CA ILE A 654 -21.47 0.09 -6.29
C ILE A 654 -22.43 0.57 -5.20
N GLU A 655 -22.01 0.55 -3.94
CA GLU A 655 -22.77 1.01 -2.78
C GLU A 655 -23.05 2.52 -2.88
N ALA A 656 -22.01 3.32 -3.17
CA ALA A 656 -22.17 4.76 -3.36
C ALA A 656 -23.07 5.10 -4.55
N LEU A 657 -22.99 4.31 -5.63
CA LEU A 657 -23.85 4.45 -6.79
C LEU A 657 -25.32 4.13 -6.44
N ILE A 658 -25.58 3.03 -5.73
CA ILE A 658 -26.94 2.67 -5.29
C ILE A 658 -27.52 3.75 -4.39
N ASP A 659 -26.75 4.24 -3.43
CA ASP A 659 -27.17 5.33 -2.54
C ASP A 659 -27.41 6.63 -3.30
N PHE A 660 -26.59 6.93 -4.31
CA PHE A 660 -26.78 8.07 -5.20
C PHE A 660 -28.14 7.98 -5.91
N TYR A 661 -28.49 6.83 -6.49
CA TYR A 661 -29.78 6.64 -7.19
C TYR A 661 -30.97 6.67 -6.24
N ARG A 662 -30.83 6.10 -5.05
CA ARG A 662 -31.85 6.17 -4.01
C ARG A 662 -32.12 7.61 -3.61
N LYS A 663 -31.08 8.39 -3.34
CA LYS A 663 -31.18 9.78 -2.86
C LYS A 663 -31.63 10.77 -3.93
N HIS A 664 -31.07 10.69 -5.14
CA HIS A 664 -31.28 11.71 -6.18
C HIS A 664 -32.35 11.33 -7.20
N HIS A 665 -32.65 10.04 -7.34
CA HIS A 665 -33.64 9.56 -8.28
C HIS A 665 -34.78 8.79 -7.63
N ASN A 666 -34.78 8.55 -6.31
CA ASN A 666 -35.82 7.74 -5.66
C ASN A 666 -36.01 6.38 -6.36
N MET A 667 -34.89 5.76 -6.74
CA MET A 667 -34.83 4.46 -7.40
C MET A 667 -34.15 3.47 -6.48
N ASP A 668 -34.82 2.35 -6.22
CA ASP A 668 -34.22 1.25 -5.47
C ASP A 668 -33.57 0.26 -6.44
N ILE A 669 -32.27 0.07 -6.27
CA ILE A 669 -31.43 -0.74 -7.15
C ILE A 669 -31.07 -2.02 -6.41
N SER A 670 -31.35 -3.16 -7.02
CA SER A 670 -31.03 -4.48 -6.48
C SER A 670 -29.83 -5.07 -7.20
N GLU A 671 -28.80 -5.45 -6.44
CA GLU A 671 -27.60 -6.09 -7.00
C GLU A 671 -27.86 -7.52 -7.50
N SER A 672 -28.86 -8.20 -6.92
CA SER A 672 -29.22 -9.56 -7.33
C SER A 672 -29.94 -9.60 -8.68
N ASP A 673 -30.75 -8.58 -9.00
CA ASP A 673 -31.35 -8.38 -10.32
C ASP A 673 -30.55 -7.38 -11.17
N TRP A 674 -29.32 -7.79 -11.51
CA TRP A 674 -28.37 -6.93 -12.20
C TRP A 674 -28.81 -6.50 -13.60
N LYS A 675 -29.59 -7.31 -14.30
CA LYS A 675 -30.10 -6.99 -15.65
C LYS A 675 -31.06 -5.80 -15.55
N THR A 676 -31.96 -5.82 -14.58
CA THR A 676 -32.86 -4.68 -14.30
C THR A 676 -32.08 -3.49 -13.75
N ALA A 677 -31.06 -3.71 -12.90
CA ALA A 677 -30.22 -2.64 -12.36
C ALA A 677 -29.51 -1.85 -13.47
N LEU A 678 -28.90 -2.52 -14.45
CA LEU A 678 -28.26 -1.86 -15.60
C LEU A 678 -29.24 -0.96 -16.36
N ILE A 679 -30.47 -1.43 -16.60
CA ILE A 679 -31.49 -0.63 -17.27
C ILE A 679 -31.93 0.55 -16.40
N ARG A 680 -32.11 0.36 -15.10
CA ARG A 680 -32.46 1.44 -14.17
C ARG A 680 -31.39 2.53 -14.12
N PHE A 681 -30.11 2.16 -14.20
CA PHE A 681 -29.04 3.13 -14.28
C PHE A 681 -29.19 4.06 -15.50
N ALA A 682 -29.64 3.55 -16.64
CA ALA A 682 -29.80 4.38 -17.85
C ALA A 682 -30.97 5.39 -17.77
N ILE A 683 -32.05 5.08 -17.04
CA ILE A 683 -33.33 5.81 -17.14
C ILE A 683 -33.21 7.31 -16.79
N PRO A 684 -32.56 7.73 -15.69
CA PRO A 684 -32.50 9.16 -15.32
C PRO A 684 -31.76 10.04 -16.32
N TYR A 685 -30.91 9.43 -17.16
CA TYR A 685 -30.01 10.11 -18.09
C TYR A 685 -30.50 10.05 -19.54
N ALA A 686 -31.60 9.33 -19.78
CA ALA A 686 -32.25 9.28 -21.07
C ALA A 686 -33.07 10.55 -21.35
N LYS A 687 -33.08 11.01 -22.59
CA LYS A 687 -33.95 12.12 -23.03
C LYS A 687 -35.34 11.64 -23.44
N GLU A 688 -35.41 10.68 -24.35
CA GLU A 688 -36.66 10.10 -24.86
C GLU A 688 -36.73 8.58 -24.66
N ARG A 689 -35.59 7.90 -24.67
CA ARG A 689 -35.52 6.44 -24.58
C ARG A 689 -34.21 5.88 -24.05
N VAL A 690 -34.27 4.61 -23.66
CA VAL A 690 -33.12 3.73 -23.40
C VAL A 690 -33.15 2.59 -24.41
N VAL A 691 -32.03 2.34 -25.08
CA VAL A 691 -31.89 1.20 -26.00
C VAL A 691 -31.27 0.04 -25.26
N VAL A 692 -31.98 -1.08 -25.17
CA VAL A 692 -31.53 -2.30 -24.49
C VAL A 692 -31.26 -3.38 -25.52
N ILE A 693 -29.99 -3.74 -25.66
CA ILE A 693 -29.49 -4.79 -26.53
C ILE A 693 -29.31 -6.06 -25.70
N ALA A 694 -30.14 -7.07 -25.95
CA ALA A 694 -30.18 -8.27 -25.09
C ALA A 694 -30.49 -9.55 -25.89
N PRO A 695 -30.25 -10.75 -25.31
CA PRO A 695 -30.61 -12.00 -25.97
C PRO A 695 -32.13 -12.04 -26.25
N GLY A 696 -32.55 -12.70 -27.33
CA GLY A 696 -33.95 -12.66 -27.79
C GLY A 696 -35.00 -13.19 -26.81
N ASN A 697 -34.58 -13.94 -25.79
CA ASN A 697 -35.43 -14.43 -24.69
C ASN A 697 -35.53 -13.46 -23.51
N PHE A 698 -34.74 -12.39 -23.47
CA PHE A 698 -34.78 -11.39 -22.40
C PHE A 698 -36.07 -10.56 -22.49
N LYS A 699 -36.80 -10.48 -21.38
CA LYS A 699 -38.02 -9.69 -21.25
C LYS A 699 -37.94 -8.84 -19.98
N PRO A 700 -37.83 -7.51 -20.10
CA PRO A 700 -37.89 -6.64 -18.93
C PRO A 700 -39.25 -6.74 -18.24
N SER A 701 -39.25 -6.53 -16.92
CA SER A 701 -40.46 -6.59 -16.12
C SER A 701 -41.43 -5.45 -16.47
N VAL A 702 -42.74 -5.68 -16.28
CA VAL A 702 -43.78 -4.65 -16.50
C VAL A 702 -43.55 -3.45 -15.58
N SER A 703 -43.07 -3.68 -14.35
CA SER A 703 -42.75 -2.63 -13.40
C SER A 703 -41.66 -1.68 -13.92
N LEU A 704 -40.64 -2.20 -14.59
CA LEU A 704 -39.57 -1.40 -15.20
C LEU A 704 -40.09 -0.50 -16.32
N PHE A 705 -40.97 -1.03 -17.19
CA PHE A 705 -41.63 -0.21 -18.23
C PHE A 705 -42.55 0.87 -17.64
N SER A 706 -43.23 0.59 -16.52
CA SER A 706 -44.03 1.59 -15.82
C SER A 706 -43.15 2.67 -15.18
N GLU A 707 -42.01 2.29 -14.60
CA GLU A 707 -41.04 3.20 -13.99
C GLU A 707 -40.44 4.17 -15.02
N ALA A 708 -40.01 3.66 -16.18
CA ALA A 708 -39.52 4.48 -17.30
C ALA A 708 -40.62 5.43 -17.84
N ARG A 709 -41.85 4.91 -18.03
CA ARG A 709 -42.98 5.73 -18.51
C ARG A 709 -43.36 6.87 -17.57
N ARG A 710 -43.23 6.71 -16.25
CA ARG A 710 -43.46 7.82 -15.29
C ARG A 710 -42.50 8.99 -15.50
N ARG A 711 -41.35 8.75 -16.16
CA ARG A 711 -40.35 9.75 -16.52
C ARG A 711 -40.42 10.16 -17.99
N ASN A 712 -41.47 9.76 -18.71
CA ASN A 712 -41.62 9.94 -20.16
C ASN A 712 -40.48 9.29 -20.98
N ILE A 713 -39.86 8.23 -20.44
CA ILE A 713 -38.80 7.46 -21.12
C ILE A 713 -39.39 6.17 -21.67
N SER A 714 -39.09 5.86 -22.93
CA SER A 714 -39.39 4.56 -23.55
C SER A 714 -38.21 3.60 -23.44
N ILE A 715 -38.47 2.30 -23.37
CA ILE A 715 -37.43 1.26 -23.39
C ILE A 715 -37.57 0.51 -24.70
N ASP A 716 -36.60 0.66 -25.59
CA ASP A 716 -36.57 0.00 -26.89
C ASP A 716 -35.68 -1.24 -26.81
N LEU A 717 -36.22 -2.40 -27.19
CA LEU A 717 -35.50 -3.67 -27.16
C LEU A 717 -34.95 -4.01 -28.54
N LEU A 718 -33.65 -4.31 -28.61
CA LEU A 718 -32.98 -4.81 -29.80
C LEU A 718 -32.34 -6.18 -29.50
N PRO A 719 -32.64 -7.24 -30.28
CA PRO A 719 -31.96 -8.52 -30.11
C PRO A 719 -30.44 -8.41 -30.32
N LEU A 720 -29.65 -9.05 -29.46
CA LEU A 720 -28.19 -9.10 -29.57
C LEU A 720 -27.73 -9.76 -30.88
N SER A 721 -28.56 -10.64 -31.45
CA SER A 721 -28.33 -11.33 -32.74
C SER A 721 -28.25 -10.40 -33.96
N TYR A 722 -28.53 -9.10 -33.80
CA TYR A 722 -28.24 -8.11 -34.83
C TYR A 722 -26.74 -7.88 -35.05
N PHE A 723 -25.90 -8.28 -34.08
CA PHE A 723 -24.45 -8.23 -34.18
C PHE A 723 -23.88 -9.64 -34.43
N PRO A 724 -22.84 -9.78 -35.29
CA PRO A 724 -22.15 -11.06 -35.47
C PRO A 724 -21.54 -11.58 -34.16
N ALA A 725 -21.50 -12.91 -33.98
CA ALA A 725 -20.98 -13.53 -32.77
C ALA A 725 -19.52 -13.16 -32.45
N SER A 726 -18.67 -13.00 -33.48
CA SER A 726 -17.30 -12.52 -33.32
C SER A 726 -17.23 -11.09 -32.78
N ARG A 727 -18.06 -10.19 -33.31
CA ARG A 727 -18.18 -8.81 -32.82
C ARG A 727 -18.69 -8.77 -31.39
N ILE A 728 -19.70 -9.60 -31.06
CA ILE A 728 -20.20 -9.72 -29.68
C ILE A 728 -19.07 -10.17 -28.74
N PHE A 729 -18.27 -11.14 -29.15
CA PHE A 729 -17.13 -11.60 -28.36
C PHE A 729 -16.10 -10.50 -28.13
N GLU A 730 -15.71 -9.77 -29.17
CA GLU A 730 -14.78 -8.64 -29.08
C GLU A 730 -15.32 -7.49 -28.21
N MET A 731 -16.60 -7.13 -28.35
CA MET A 731 -17.26 -6.11 -27.53
C MET A 731 -17.28 -6.46 -26.04
N ARG A 732 -17.27 -7.76 -25.71
CA ARG A 732 -17.23 -8.21 -24.31
C ARG A 732 -15.85 -8.09 -23.70
N GLN A 733 -14.80 -8.08 -24.50
CA GLN A 733 -13.44 -8.01 -24.00
C GLN A 733 -13.14 -6.61 -23.48
N ARG A 734 -12.59 -6.56 -22.27
CA ARG A 734 -12.14 -5.33 -21.65
C ARG A 734 -10.71 -5.52 -21.17
N ILE A 735 -9.81 -4.81 -21.85
CA ILE A 735 -8.37 -4.83 -21.60
C ILE A 735 -8.02 -3.51 -20.93
N MET A 736 -7.45 -3.54 -19.73
CA MET A 736 -6.93 -2.37 -19.05
C MET A 736 -5.41 -2.27 -19.28
N VAL A 737 -4.92 -1.09 -19.63
CA VAL A 737 -3.51 -0.82 -19.90
C VAL A 737 -3.04 0.46 -19.20
N ARG A 738 -1.72 0.58 -19.02
CA ARG A 738 -1.09 1.79 -18.48
C ARG A 738 -0.76 2.78 -19.59
N ALA A 739 -1.32 3.97 -19.52
CA ALA A 739 -0.88 5.10 -20.34
C ALA A 739 0.42 5.72 -19.78
N LYS A 740 1.31 6.21 -20.66
CA LYS A 740 2.55 6.92 -20.28
C LYS A 740 2.28 8.25 -19.58
N ASP A 741 1.12 8.85 -19.82
CA ASP A 741 0.69 10.12 -19.26
C ASP A 741 -0.62 9.98 -18.47
N SER A 742 -0.88 10.98 -17.62
CA SER A 742 -2.04 10.98 -16.73
C SER A 742 -3.39 10.97 -17.46
N ASP A 743 -3.38 11.47 -18.69
CA ASP A 743 -4.57 11.86 -19.42
C ASP A 743 -4.95 10.83 -20.48
N GLY A 744 -4.16 9.76 -20.66
CA GLY A 744 -4.46 8.67 -21.58
C GLY A 744 -4.12 8.97 -23.04
N PHE A 745 -3.21 9.91 -23.32
CA PHE A 745 -2.87 10.27 -24.71
C PHE A 745 -1.89 9.33 -25.37
N THR A 746 -0.98 8.73 -24.61
CA THR A 746 0.15 7.97 -25.14
C THR A 746 0.31 6.65 -24.40
N PHE A 747 0.57 5.58 -25.15
CA PHE A 747 0.83 4.25 -24.61
C PHE A 747 2.28 3.81 -24.88
N PRO A 748 2.81 2.84 -24.13
CA PRO A 748 4.07 2.19 -24.47
C PRO A 748 4.02 1.58 -25.87
N THR A 749 5.08 1.77 -26.66
CA THR A 749 5.11 1.29 -28.05
C THR A 749 5.08 -0.23 -28.12
N GLU A 750 5.53 -0.88 -27.06
CA GLU A 750 5.44 -2.32 -26.86
C GLU A 750 4.00 -2.77 -26.63
N VAL A 751 3.19 -2.00 -25.91
CA VAL A 751 1.75 -2.25 -25.69
C VAL A 751 0.98 -2.08 -27.00
N GLU A 752 1.23 -0.99 -27.73
CA GLU A 752 0.66 -0.75 -29.07
C GLU A 752 1.01 -1.91 -30.02
N LYS A 753 2.28 -2.33 -30.08
CA LYS A 753 2.68 -3.47 -30.92
C LYS A 753 2.01 -4.79 -30.52
N ALA A 754 1.78 -5.01 -29.23
CA ALA A 754 1.22 -6.25 -28.72
C ALA A 754 -0.31 -6.33 -28.87
N LEU A 755 -1.00 -5.19 -28.78
CA LEU A 755 -2.47 -5.12 -28.78
C LEU A 755 -3.06 -4.65 -30.12
N GLY A 756 -2.22 -4.20 -31.06
CA GLY A 756 -2.62 -3.64 -32.35
C GLY A 756 -3.06 -2.19 -32.24
#